data_AF-A0A8E2R5H7-F1
#
_entry.id   AF-A0A8E2R5H7-F1
#
_cell.length_a   1.000
_cell.length_b   1.000
_cell.length_c   1.000
_cell.angle_alpha   90.00
_cell.angle_beta   90.00
_cell.angle_gamma   90.00
#
_symmetry.space_group_name_H-M   'P 1'
#
loop_
_entity.id
_entity.type
_entity.pdbx_description
1 polymer ?
#
loop_
_entity_poly.entity_id
_entity_poly.type
_entity_poly.pdbx_seq_one_letter_code
_entity_poly.pdbx_strand_id
1 'polypeptide(L)'
;MATAAAAAAGLLAFQAVAPQEFGAETASAAGSSFDPGNIISDENFYDGSAMTAAEVQQFLVSKNGSSSSTALRNYTQSTPSMPATSYCSAYPGAPGGESAANIIAKVGQACNFSAKAMLVLLEKEQSLVSMSSPTLGRLAAATGFGCPDTAPCDASYGGFFYQVYNAARQFQYYKANPYSFNHIPFATNNVLYNPNFACGSSAVYISNYATAGLYNYTPYQPNQAALSNMYGEGDGCSAYGNRNFWRMYTDWFGDAQGTAERPSLIQAEGTSDVYFLSDGTRYHLTADRVAGFTEALGAVETIPAQEMSWIPWGTWVGEILEGPDGPVYISDGKWWKLRGWATAASYGFQQGQVAKITKEQLEKFEGGWTLESFVKTDNGQVFLVQNQTKREVSSLTALRDFGLYTAVTNLKDGALDFLPTGEPVLSRGAVVTPLDGSQTMLLGDEGRGYAVSSELRKLSEFNVTGKLGDAFAQVTNSGSLDSSLVSDGSKSYLITDAGLLQVATSAYGVGRFTPVPADALSGLSKLGSTPGAHLVKEVDGSKVNLVVGGERVEFGSEDDAKKEAARRGSDEVVYTVANGTLSDIPTGNGITNGALLKTPSSDDLYVLDGAHLVKIANAQLAEAYGFGGTAQVMTQASFDGIPKRDYTIDSAQFVCNDQTLLAAEGQAHPYRSAELQAAYGLESETLSPQLCGVIPVSQQPATEFITTAKGAWYAIINGEKRLIGWPEIGVAMGMPERGSLQVVDSVADSFPTGSTLLGAPAGWPLPDDTATPEPTATPEPTATPEPTESATPEPTATVTPQPSGTATPEPTATSTSAPTETPSATATATPSETATPTPTETAEPAVPLESGDVITNKAGTGVWIVNGEKLLQLGSRDVAAQIGLDIENAQVVPAANFDAFTGATAPLYTSAVLLGDVPYIGVDGQLVPFASPADAEAFGLVFTPLAPEVGVKLSVATDAEPIGSVVQGPDDSFYRVIDGKLSLIDPSLAEPTATPSETAPAETTPAEATETATTDPDATPTETATAAPTESAAPTESASPTETASEAPAAESPAPTVDEAPTTEGTPEATPPTTFRLSVELFSIMGLGAPVAE
;
A
#
# COMPACT_ATOMS: atom_id res chain seq x y z
N MET A 1 76.06 3.74 -3.38
CA MET A 1 76.06 3.65 -4.86
C MET A 1 75.26 4.86 -5.34
N ALA A 2 75.75 5.71 -6.24
CA ALA A 2 75.87 5.48 -7.68
C ALA A 2 74.50 5.05 -8.28
N THR A 3 73.88 5.74 -9.25
CA THR A 3 74.45 6.81 -10.11
C THR A 3 73.38 7.68 -10.79
N ALA A 4 73.76 8.93 -11.07
CA ALA A 4 73.41 9.76 -12.25
C ALA A 4 71.94 10.13 -12.55
N ALA A 5 71.78 11.32 -13.15
CA ALA A 5 70.53 11.81 -13.71
C ALA A 5 70.47 11.60 -15.23
N ALA A 6 69.26 11.58 -15.78
CA ALA A 6 69.01 11.73 -17.21
C ALA A 6 67.86 12.75 -17.40
N ALA A 7 68.10 13.79 -18.19
CA ALA A 7 67.06 14.75 -18.56
C ALA A 7 66.31 14.24 -19.80
N ALA A 8 64.99 14.23 -19.74
CA ALA A 8 64.12 14.01 -20.89
C ALA A 8 63.34 15.31 -21.14
N ALA A 9 63.42 15.85 -22.36
CA ALA A 9 62.70 17.06 -22.72
C ALA A 9 61.22 16.72 -22.94
N GLY A 10 60.35 17.11 -22.00
CA GLY A 10 58.91 17.11 -22.20
C GLY A 10 58.55 18.10 -23.31
N LEU A 11 58.23 17.59 -24.49
CA LEU A 11 57.85 18.40 -25.64
C LEU A 11 56.54 19.14 -25.30
N LEU A 12 56.58 20.47 -25.24
CA LEU A 12 55.37 21.29 -25.11
C LEU A 12 54.52 21.11 -26.37
N ALA A 13 53.57 20.19 -26.29
CA ALA A 13 52.45 20.12 -27.21
C ALA A 13 51.58 21.37 -26.97
N PHE A 14 51.93 22.46 -27.65
CA PHE A 14 50.93 23.41 -28.12
C PHE A 14 49.97 22.62 -29.00
N GLN A 15 48.92 22.07 -28.38
CA GLN A 15 47.71 21.77 -29.13
C GLN A 15 47.26 23.10 -29.70
N ALA A 16 47.37 23.24 -31.02
CA ALA A 16 46.65 24.28 -31.71
C ALA A 16 45.17 24.00 -31.44
N VAL A 17 44.57 24.80 -30.56
CA VAL A 17 43.12 24.86 -30.40
C VAL A 17 42.60 25.16 -31.80
N ALA A 18 42.03 24.15 -32.46
CA ALA A 18 41.31 24.36 -33.69
C ALA A 18 40.25 25.42 -33.38
N PRO A 19 40.08 26.46 -34.22
CA PRO A 19 39.01 27.41 -33.98
C PRO A 19 37.71 26.61 -33.87
N GLN A 20 37.02 26.71 -32.74
CA GLN A 20 35.67 26.16 -32.66
C GLN A 20 34.88 26.84 -33.76
N GLU A 21 34.47 26.06 -34.76
CA GLU A 21 33.42 26.51 -35.64
C GLU A 21 32.18 26.63 -34.75
N PHE A 22 31.85 27.87 -34.40
CA PHE A 22 30.55 28.22 -33.85
C PHE A 22 29.52 27.93 -34.94
N GLY A 23 29.16 26.65 -35.06
CA GLY A 23 27.99 26.14 -35.73
C GLY A 23 26.75 26.61 -34.98
N ALA A 24 26.51 27.92 -35.02
CA ALA A 24 25.20 28.46 -34.74
C ALA A 24 24.27 27.85 -35.78
N GLU A 25 23.47 26.86 -35.36
CA GLU A 25 22.31 26.46 -36.13
C GLU A 25 21.50 27.74 -36.43
N THR A 26 21.07 27.88 -37.68
CA THR A 26 20.32 29.06 -38.12
C THR A 26 18.86 28.92 -37.67
N ALA A 27 18.65 29.05 -36.37
CA ALA A 27 17.34 29.08 -35.73
C ALA A 27 16.51 30.20 -36.37
N SER A 28 15.53 29.83 -37.20
CA SER A 28 14.65 30.80 -37.83
C SER A 28 13.50 31.14 -36.88
N ALA A 29 13.43 32.40 -36.46
CA ALA A 29 12.43 32.84 -35.49
C ALA A 29 11.01 32.81 -36.10
N ALA A 30 10.22 31.82 -35.72
CA ALA A 30 8.82 31.67 -36.14
C ALA A 30 7.92 32.66 -35.37
N GLY A 31 7.11 33.46 -36.08
CA GLY A 31 6.28 34.50 -35.46
C GLY A 31 5.23 34.01 -34.46
N SER A 32 4.95 32.70 -34.43
CA SER A 32 4.13 32.01 -33.42
C SER A 32 4.79 31.89 -32.05
N SER A 33 6.12 32.01 -31.98
CA SER A 33 6.91 31.86 -30.75
C SER A 33 7.29 33.20 -30.11
N PHE A 34 6.79 34.32 -30.65
CA PHE A 34 6.98 35.64 -30.04
C PHE A 34 5.97 35.84 -28.90
N ASP A 35 6.43 35.79 -27.65
CA ASP A 35 5.64 36.25 -26.51
C ASP A 35 5.80 37.78 -26.33
N PRO A 36 4.73 38.58 -26.46
CA PRO A 36 4.81 40.01 -26.14
C PRO A 36 5.09 40.28 -24.65
N GLY A 37 4.80 39.34 -23.75
CA GLY A 37 5.05 39.43 -22.31
C GLY A 37 6.47 39.07 -21.87
N ASN A 38 7.15 38.22 -22.65
CA ASN A 38 8.54 37.77 -22.44
C ASN A 38 9.35 37.89 -23.75
N ILE A 39 9.80 39.11 -24.07
CA ILE A 39 10.60 39.36 -25.28
C ILE A 39 12.01 38.77 -25.15
N ILE A 40 12.54 38.70 -23.93
CA ILE A 40 13.83 38.08 -23.57
C ILE A 40 13.86 37.85 -22.06
N SER A 41 14.51 36.78 -21.60
CA SER A 41 14.70 36.51 -20.16
C SER A 41 15.59 37.57 -19.50
N ASP A 42 15.41 37.78 -18.20
CA ASP A 42 16.26 38.70 -17.43
C ASP A 42 17.72 38.20 -17.41
N GLU A 43 17.89 36.89 -17.48
CA GLU A 43 19.14 36.13 -17.54
C GLU A 43 19.88 36.44 -18.85
N ASN A 44 19.24 36.25 -20.01
CA ASN A 44 19.86 36.50 -21.31
C ASN A 44 20.16 37.98 -21.61
N PHE A 45 19.48 38.90 -20.92
CA PHE A 45 19.60 40.34 -21.13
C PHE A 45 20.54 41.04 -20.13
N TYR A 46 20.62 40.56 -18.88
CA TYR A 46 21.47 41.11 -17.82
C TYR A 46 22.63 40.18 -17.41
N ASP A 47 23.08 39.30 -18.31
CA ASP A 47 24.36 38.59 -18.20
C ASP A 47 25.52 39.48 -18.72
N GLY A 48 26.21 40.18 -17.83
CA GLY A 48 27.39 40.99 -18.17
C GLY A 48 28.61 40.20 -18.69
N SER A 49 28.56 38.87 -18.61
CA SER A 49 29.58 37.91 -19.05
C SER A 49 29.30 37.30 -20.43
N ALA A 50 28.10 37.50 -20.99
CA ALA A 50 27.53 36.77 -22.13
C ALA A 50 28.41 36.58 -23.38
N MET A 51 29.41 37.42 -23.59
CA MET A 51 30.49 37.23 -24.57
C MET A 51 31.77 37.94 -24.08
N THR A 52 32.92 37.30 -24.21
CA THR A 52 34.22 37.98 -24.08
C THR A 52 34.47 38.91 -25.28
N ALA A 53 35.41 39.85 -25.12
CA ALA A 53 35.83 40.72 -26.22
C ALA A 53 36.36 39.95 -27.45
N ALA A 54 36.89 38.74 -27.27
CA ALA A 54 37.35 37.89 -28.37
C ALA A 54 36.17 37.33 -29.18
N GLU A 55 35.12 36.84 -28.51
CA GLU A 55 33.92 36.30 -29.16
C GLU A 55 33.10 37.43 -29.83
N VAL A 56 32.97 38.60 -29.18
CA VAL A 56 32.37 39.78 -29.84
C VAL A 56 33.15 40.16 -31.10
N GLN A 57 34.48 40.10 -31.06
CA GLN A 57 35.31 40.41 -32.23
C GLN A 57 35.17 39.37 -33.35
N GLN A 58 35.04 38.08 -33.02
CA GLN A 58 34.76 37.00 -33.97
C GLN A 58 33.36 37.14 -34.59
N PHE A 59 32.35 37.45 -33.78
CA PHE A 59 30.98 37.69 -34.24
C PHE A 59 30.87 38.89 -35.19
N LEU A 60 31.49 40.02 -34.85
CA LEU A 60 31.56 41.18 -35.75
C LEU A 60 32.29 40.85 -37.07
N VAL A 61 33.23 39.89 -37.06
CA VAL A 61 33.91 39.42 -38.27
C VAL A 61 33.06 38.44 -39.08
N SER A 62 32.21 37.61 -38.44
CA SER A 62 31.33 36.67 -39.15
C SER A 62 30.14 37.35 -39.83
N LYS A 63 29.57 38.39 -39.22
CA LYS A 63 28.42 39.14 -39.78
C LYS A 63 28.81 40.17 -40.86
N ASN A 64 30.09 40.48 -41.03
CA ASN A 64 30.54 41.59 -41.89
C ASN A 64 31.96 41.36 -42.44
N GLY A 65 32.13 41.44 -43.77
CA GLY A 65 33.42 41.21 -44.44
C GLY A 65 34.28 42.45 -44.69
N SER A 66 33.83 43.65 -44.28
CA SER A 66 34.41 44.91 -44.75
C SER A 66 35.83 45.23 -44.25
N SER A 67 36.63 45.87 -45.10
CA SER A 67 37.92 46.49 -44.74
C SER A 67 37.82 47.97 -44.30
N SER A 68 36.61 48.55 -44.23
CA SER A 68 36.42 49.95 -43.81
C SER A 68 36.75 50.12 -42.32
N SER A 69 37.54 51.14 -41.98
CA SER A 69 37.89 51.48 -40.59
C SER A 69 36.70 51.97 -39.75
N THR A 70 35.55 52.26 -40.36
CA THR A 70 34.31 52.61 -39.66
C THR A 70 33.34 51.44 -39.46
N ALA A 71 33.58 50.28 -40.07
CA ALA A 71 32.80 49.07 -39.79
C ALA A 71 33.19 48.53 -38.41
N LEU A 72 32.22 48.12 -37.57
CA LEU A 72 32.48 47.78 -36.16
C LEU A 72 33.60 46.75 -35.97
N ARG A 73 33.70 45.76 -36.86
CA ARG A 73 34.78 44.74 -36.87
C ARG A 73 36.21 45.30 -36.91
N ASN A 74 36.41 46.51 -37.45
CA ASN A 74 37.70 47.20 -37.54
C ASN A 74 37.75 48.50 -36.72
N TYR A 75 36.61 48.93 -36.14
CA TYR A 75 36.49 50.26 -35.55
C TYR A 75 37.23 50.36 -34.22
N THR A 76 37.98 51.44 -34.03
CA THR A 76 38.69 51.75 -32.78
C THR A 76 38.43 53.18 -32.31
N GLN A 77 38.31 53.37 -31.00
CA GLN A 77 38.09 54.67 -30.37
C GLN A 77 38.87 54.78 -29.05
N SER A 78 39.52 55.91 -28.78
CA SER A 78 40.06 56.24 -27.45
C SER A 78 38.92 56.45 -26.47
N THR A 79 38.88 55.69 -25.37
CA THR A 79 37.81 55.73 -24.37
C THR A 79 38.20 56.51 -23.12
N PRO A 80 37.26 57.24 -22.50
CA PRO A 80 37.45 57.81 -21.15
C PRO A 80 37.27 56.73 -20.08
N SER A 81 37.82 56.95 -18.89
CA SER A 81 37.41 56.19 -17.71
C SER A 81 36.11 56.76 -17.14
N MET A 82 35.14 55.91 -16.81
CA MET A 82 33.90 56.30 -16.14
C MET A 82 33.96 55.88 -14.66
N PRO A 83 33.59 56.74 -13.70
CA PRO A 83 33.47 56.34 -12.30
C PRO A 83 32.32 55.33 -12.12
N ALA A 84 32.36 54.58 -11.01
CA ALA A 84 31.24 53.74 -10.62
C ALA A 84 30.00 54.59 -10.29
N THR A 85 28.82 54.02 -10.55
CA THR A 85 27.50 54.59 -10.29
C THR A 85 26.58 53.50 -9.74
N SER A 86 25.35 53.84 -9.33
CA SER A 86 24.34 52.87 -8.89
C SER A 86 23.90 51.85 -9.97
N TYR A 87 24.32 52.02 -11.23
CA TYR A 87 23.86 51.25 -12.38
C TYR A 87 24.99 50.58 -13.18
N CYS A 88 26.24 51.02 -12.98
CA CYS A 88 27.43 50.43 -13.59
C CYS A 88 28.62 50.62 -12.64
N SER A 89 29.45 49.59 -12.52
CA SER A 89 30.79 49.69 -11.91
C SER A 89 31.72 50.59 -12.73
N ALA A 90 32.93 50.85 -12.22
CA ALA A 90 33.87 51.77 -12.86
C ALA A 90 34.43 51.19 -14.18
N TYR A 91 34.31 51.95 -15.27
CA TYR A 91 34.88 51.58 -16.56
C TYR A 91 36.33 52.10 -16.66
N PRO A 92 37.36 51.24 -16.76
CA PRO A 92 38.74 51.68 -17.01
C PRO A 92 38.91 52.00 -18.50
N GLY A 93 39.06 53.29 -18.85
CA GLY A 93 39.27 53.72 -20.23
C GLY A 93 40.70 53.47 -20.73
N ALA A 94 40.87 53.37 -22.04
CA ALA A 94 42.16 53.29 -22.71
C ALA A 94 42.35 54.48 -23.68
N PRO A 95 43.13 55.50 -23.29
CA PRO A 95 43.44 56.64 -24.17
C PRO A 95 44.13 56.24 -25.48
N GLY A 96 44.84 55.10 -25.50
CA GLY A 96 45.50 54.55 -26.68
C GLY A 96 44.56 53.94 -27.74
N GLY A 97 43.27 53.80 -27.43
CA GLY A 97 42.27 53.22 -28.34
C GLY A 97 41.84 51.81 -27.94
N GLU A 98 40.54 51.53 -28.06
CA GLU A 98 39.92 50.21 -27.89
C GLU A 98 39.14 49.84 -29.15
N SER A 99 39.07 48.54 -29.48
CA SER A 99 38.17 48.06 -30.53
C SER A 99 36.70 48.16 -30.09
N ALA A 100 35.78 48.20 -31.05
CA ALA A 100 34.34 48.12 -30.76
C ALA A 100 33.99 46.88 -29.90
N ALA A 101 34.68 45.75 -30.13
CA ALA A 101 34.50 44.54 -29.36
C ALA A 101 34.95 44.65 -27.90
N ASN A 102 36.11 45.26 -27.63
CA ASN A 102 36.54 45.59 -26.26
C ASN A 102 35.55 46.53 -25.57
N ILE A 103 35.05 47.54 -26.29
CA ILE A 103 34.07 48.50 -25.77
C ILE A 103 32.78 47.78 -25.36
N ILE A 104 32.19 46.97 -26.25
CA ILE A 104 30.95 46.21 -25.99
C ILE A 104 31.13 45.29 -24.78
N ALA A 105 32.15 44.43 -24.77
CA ALA A 105 32.35 43.46 -23.69
C ALA A 105 32.63 44.14 -22.34
N LYS A 106 33.49 45.16 -22.30
CA LYS A 106 33.78 45.89 -21.05
C LYS A 106 32.60 46.73 -20.56
N VAL A 107 31.75 47.25 -21.44
CA VAL A 107 30.50 47.91 -21.02
C VAL A 107 29.53 46.88 -20.48
N GLY A 108 29.43 45.70 -21.09
CA GLY A 108 28.61 44.60 -20.59
C GLY A 108 29.01 44.18 -19.18
N GLN A 109 30.30 43.95 -18.94
CA GLN A 109 30.86 43.69 -17.62
C GLN A 109 30.64 44.86 -16.64
N ALA A 110 30.86 46.11 -17.07
CA ALA A 110 30.72 47.27 -16.20
C ALA A 110 29.27 47.51 -15.76
N CYS A 111 28.30 47.38 -16.67
CA CYS A 111 26.88 47.68 -16.44
C CYS A 111 26.01 46.43 -16.26
N ASN A 112 26.62 45.25 -16.06
CA ASN A 112 25.96 43.93 -16.05
C ASN A 112 24.87 43.79 -17.15
N PHE A 113 25.26 43.96 -18.40
CA PHE A 113 24.37 44.00 -19.56
C PHE A 113 24.89 43.10 -20.68
N SER A 114 24.00 42.32 -21.29
CA SER A 114 24.38 41.29 -22.25
C SER A 114 25.06 41.84 -23.51
N ALA A 115 26.28 41.37 -23.77
CA ALA A 115 27.00 41.68 -25.00
C ALA A 115 26.22 41.21 -26.25
N LYS A 116 25.50 40.08 -26.14
CA LYS A 116 24.57 39.57 -27.16
C LYS A 116 23.44 40.59 -27.40
N ALA A 117 22.78 41.06 -26.33
CA ALA A 117 21.72 42.07 -26.42
C ALA A 117 22.23 43.42 -26.98
N MET A 118 23.45 43.85 -26.64
CA MET A 118 24.06 45.07 -27.17
C MET A 118 24.34 44.97 -28.67
N LEU A 119 24.81 43.81 -29.16
CA LEU A 119 25.01 43.57 -30.59
C LEU A 119 23.68 43.63 -31.36
N VAL A 120 22.61 43.04 -30.82
CA VAL A 120 21.26 43.15 -31.39
C VAL A 120 20.77 44.60 -31.41
N LEU A 121 20.97 45.37 -30.34
CA LEU A 121 20.57 46.78 -30.27
C LEU A 121 21.30 47.63 -31.32
N LEU A 122 22.61 47.46 -31.47
CA LEU A 122 23.43 48.16 -32.48
C LEU A 122 22.99 47.86 -33.93
N GLU A 123 22.41 46.69 -34.18
CA GLU A 123 21.87 46.32 -35.50
C GLU A 123 20.43 46.82 -35.69
N LYS A 124 19.57 46.67 -34.68
CA LYS A 124 18.18 47.15 -34.67
C LYS A 124 18.11 48.66 -34.93
N GLU A 125 18.92 49.45 -34.23
CA GLU A 125 18.79 50.92 -34.21
C GLU A 125 19.59 51.61 -35.32
N GLN A 126 20.72 51.03 -35.77
CA GLN A 126 21.60 51.66 -36.78
C GLN A 126 22.20 50.72 -37.83
N SER A 127 21.88 49.42 -37.78
CA SER A 127 22.43 48.36 -38.65
C SER A 127 23.96 48.27 -38.63
N LEU A 128 24.59 48.58 -37.49
CA LEU A 128 26.05 48.75 -37.41
C LEU A 128 26.85 47.45 -37.41
N VAL A 129 26.23 46.31 -37.12
CA VAL A 129 26.90 45.01 -37.14
C VAL A 129 27.10 44.58 -38.60
N SER A 130 26.05 44.62 -39.43
CA SER A 130 26.12 44.21 -40.84
C SER A 130 26.70 45.28 -41.78
N MET A 131 26.55 46.57 -41.48
CA MET A 131 26.88 47.65 -42.42
C MET A 131 28.37 47.75 -42.75
N SER A 132 28.69 47.72 -44.04
CA SER A 132 30.08 47.64 -44.52
C SER A 132 30.86 48.95 -44.39
N SER A 133 30.23 50.12 -44.33
CA SER A 133 30.93 51.39 -44.05
C SER A 133 30.02 52.43 -43.40
N PRO A 134 29.75 52.31 -42.08
CA PRO A 134 29.03 53.31 -41.32
C PRO A 134 29.62 54.72 -41.47
N THR A 135 28.75 55.73 -41.43
CA THR A 135 29.19 57.12 -41.26
C THR A 135 29.53 57.37 -39.79
N LEU A 136 30.41 58.34 -39.53
CA LEU A 136 30.70 58.78 -38.16
C LEU A 136 29.44 59.29 -37.44
N GLY A 137 28.42 59.77 -38.17
CA GLY A 137 27.11 60.13 -37.62
C GLY A 137 26.33 58.92 -37.08
N ARG A 138 26.28 57.80 -37.83
CA ARG A 138 25.66 56.56 -37.33
C ARG A 138 26.40 56.00 -36.11
N LEU A 139 27.73 56.05 -36.11
CA LEU A 139 28.54 55.66 -34.94
C LEU A 139 28.36 56.63 -33.75
N ALA A 140 28.03 57.90 -34.00
CA ALA A 140 27.75 58.87 -32.95
C ALA A 140 26.37 58.69 -32.30
N ALA A 141 25.42 58.09 -33.02
CA ALA A 141 24.05 57.79 -32.59
C ALA A 141 23.78 56.26 -32.56
N ALA A 142 24.81 55.47 -32.24
CA ALA A 142 24.88 54.02 -32.47
C ALA A 142 23.74 53.18 -31.87
N THR A 143 23.15 53.63 -30.76
CA THR A 143 21.99 52.98 -30.10
C THR A 143 20.73 53.83 -30.15
N GLY A 144 20.80 55.06 -30.70
CA GLY A 144 19.73 56.05 -30.60
C GLY A 144 19.60 56.72 -29.23
N PHE A 145 20.44 56.38 -28.25
CA PHE A 145 20.34 56.96 -26.91
C PHE A 145 20.57 58.49 -26.94
N GLY A 146 19.60 59.25 -26.43
CA GLY A 146 19.65 60.72 -26.46
C GLY A 146 19.33 61.35 -27.83
N CYS A 147 18.78 60.59 -28.78
CA CYS A 147 18.34 61.05 -30.11
C CYS A 147 16.81 61.00 -30.26
N PRO A 148 16.05 62.01 -29.79
CA PRO A 148 14.59 62.05 -29.95
C PRO A 148 14.19 62.38 -31.41
N ASP A 149 13.18 61.70 -31.96
CA ASP A 149 12.75 61.84 -33.37
C ASP A 149 12.44 63.30 -33.82
N THR A 150 12.09 64.17 -32.87
CA THR A 150 11.68 65.56 -33.14
C THR A 150 12.76 66.62 -32.86
N ALA A 151 13.98 66.25 -32.49
CA ALA A 151 15.07 67.19 -32.21
C ALA A 151 16.47 66.59 -32.48
N PRO A 152 17.54 67.41 -32.57
CA PRO A 152 18.90 66.88 -32.68
C PRO A 152 19.29 66.03 -31.47
N CYS A 153 20.14 65.02 -31.68
CA CYS A 153 20.74 64.25 -30.59
C CYS A 153 21.51 65.15 -29.61
N ASP A 154 21.44 64.85 -28.31
CA ASP A 154 22.28 65.51 -27.31
C ASP A 154 23.76 65.10 -27.51
N ALA A 155 24.59 66.09 -27.80
CA ALA A 155 26.02 65.92 -28.03
C ALA A 155 26.77 65.32 -26.82
N SER A 156 26.21 65.41 -25.62
CA SER A 156 26.75 64.83 -24.37
C SER A 156 26.79 63.30 -24.39
N TYR A 157 25.99 62.66 -25.25
CA TYR A 157 25.97 61.21 -25.47
C TYR A 157 26.53 60.79 -26.84
N GLY A 158 27.10 61.75 -27.59
CA GLY A 158 27.58 61.53 -28.95
C GLY A 158 28.89 60.73 -29.01
N GLY A 159 28.89 59.63 -29.76
CA GLY A 159 30.05 58.78 -29.99
C GLY A 159 29.83 57.34 -29.54
N PHE A 160 30.42 56.37 -30.25
CA PHE A 160 30.14 54.94 -30.08
C PHE A 160 30.26 54.47 -28.63
N PHE A 161 31.37 54.82 -27.95
CA PHE A 161 31.53 54.52 -26.52
C PHE A 161 30.36 55.02 -25.65
N TYR A 162 29.95 56.29 -25.80
CA TYR A 162 28.90 56.88 -24.96
C TYR A 162 27.51 56.32 -25.29
N GLN A 163 27.25 55.99 -26.55
CA GLN A 163 26.00 55.33 -26.98
C GLN A 163 25.86 53.93 -26.38
N VAL A 164 26.95 53.14 -26.41
CA VAL A 164 26.99 51.79 -25.84
C VAL A 164 26.90 51.83 -24.30
N TYR A 165 27.71 52.67 -23.66
CA TYR A 165 27.71 52.82 -22.19
C TYR A 165 26.36 53.32 -21.64
N ASN A 166 25.79 54.39 -22.23
CA ASN A 166 24.55 54.95 -21.70
C ASN A 166 23.31 54.11 -22.03
N ALA A 167 23.29 53.36 -23.14
CA ALA A 167 22.21 52.40 -23.38
C ALA A 167 22.21 51.27 -22.34
N ALA A 168 23.35 50.62 -22.08
CA ALA A 168 23.46 49.59 -21.04
C ALA A 168 23.08 50.14 -19.64
N ARG A 169 23.60 51.32 -19.29
CA ARG A 169 23.24 52.05 -18.06
C ARG A 169 21.74 52.38 -17.99
N GLN A 170 21.09 52.67 -19.11
CA GLN A 170 19.66 53.00 -19.15
C GLN A 170 18.78 51.77 -18.89
N PHE A 171 19.14 50.59 -19.41
CA PHE A 171 18.43 49.35 -19.08
C PHE A 171 18.56 48.98 -17.59
N GLN A 172 19.72 49.21 -16.98
CA GLN A 172 19.86 49.13 -15.52
C GLN A 172 19.06 50.19 -14.77
N TYR A 173 18.97 51.42 -15.29
CA TYR A 173 18.14 52.46 -14.68
C TYR A 173 16.64 52.12 -14.72
N TYR A 174 16.14 51.53 -15.81
CA TYR A 174 14.78 50.96 -15.89
C TYR A 174 14.60 49.84 -14.84
N LYS A 175 15.50 48.86 -14.78
CA LYS A 175 15.42 47.73 -13.83
C LYS A 175 15.41 48.17 -12.37
N ALA A 176 16.22 49.18 -12.03
CA ALA A 176 16.30 49.73 -10.67
C ALA A 176 15.14 50.69 -10.30
N ASN A 177 14.39 51.21 -11.28
CA ASN A 177 13.33 52.22 -11.07
C ASN A 177 12.06 51.86 -11.87
N PRO A 178 11.52 50.63 -11.76
CA PRO A 178 10.51 50.10 -12.69
C PRO A 178 9.22 50.94 -12.72
N TYR A 179 8.81 51.48 -11.57
CA TYR A 179 7.58 52.26 -11.41
C TYR A 179 7.71 53.72 -11.85
N SER A 180 8.87 54.15 -12.38
CA SER A 180 9.11 55.51 -12.88
C SER A 180 8.83 55.67 -14.39
N PHE A 181 8.34 54.62 -15.06
CA PHE A 181 8.17 54.56 -16.51
C PHE A 181 6.81 53.96 -16.90
N ASN A 182 6.45 54.09 -18.19
CA ASN A 182 5.11 53.75 -18.69
C ASN A 182 4.83 52.24 -18.74
N HIS A 183 5.86 51.41 -18.90
CA HIS A 183 5.74 49.95 -18.91
C HIS A 183 6.36 49.36 -17.65
N ILE A 184 5.53 48.68 -16.86
CA ILE A 184 5.89 48.19 -15.52
C ILE A 184 5.98 46.65 -15.57
N PRO A 185 7.07 46.03 -15.07
CA PRO A 185 7.20 44.58 -15.00
C PRO A 185 6.25 43.97 -13.97
N PHE A 186 5.92 42.68 -14.15
CA PHE A 186 4.96 41.90 -13.36
C PHE A 186 3.53 42.47 -13.36
N ALA A 187 3.19 43.26 -14.38
CA ALA A 187 1.91 43.94 -14.51
C ALA A 187 1.32 43.79 -15.92
N THR A 188 0.00 43.93 -16.01
CA THR A 188 -0.70 44.04 -17.30
C THR A 188 -0.60 45.47 -17.81
N ASN A 189 0.07 45.65 -18.95
CA ASN A 189 0.29 46.93 -19.61
C ASN A 189 -0.49 46.96 -20.93
N ASN A 190 -1.13 48.07 -21.27
CA ASN A 190 -1.86 48.21 -22.54
C ASN A 190 -0.94 48.81 -23.62
N VAL A 191 -0.23 47.96 -24.35
CA VAL A 191 0.85 48.37 -25.26
C VAL A 191 0.31 48.66 -26.66
N LEU A 192 0.66 49.82 -27.22
CA LEU A 192 0.25 50.25 -28.57
C LEU A 192 0.88 49.39 -29.67
N TYR A 193 0.15 49.17 -30.77
CA TYR A 193 0.71 48.56 -31.99
C TYR A 193 1.50 49.57 -32.84
N ASN A 194 1.20 50.87 -32.72
CA ASN A 194 1.76 51.92 -33.57
C ASN A 194 1.69 53.30 -32.87
N PRO A 195 2.56 54.28 -33.22
CA PRO A 195 2.36 55.68 -32.85
C PRO A 195 0.99 56.25 -33.27
N ASN A 196 0.41 55.74 -34.36
CA ASN A 196 -0.95 56.03 -34.75
C ASN A 196 -1.95 55.29 -33.84
N PHE A 197 -2.55 56.00 -32.88
CA PHE A 197 -3.57 55.47 -31.96
C PHE A 197 -4.76 54.78 -32.65
N ALA A 198 -5.06 55.09 -33.92
CA ALA A 198 -6.11 54.39 -34.68
C ALA A 198 -5.79 52.90 -34.96
N CYS A 199 -4.53 52.49 -34.79
CA CYS A 199 -4.10 51.09 -34.85
C CYS A 199 -4.35 50.30 -33.56
N GLY A 200 -4.73 50.98 -32.47
CA GLY A 200 -5.06 50.35 -31.20
C GLY A 200 -3.86 49.77 -30.43
N SER A 201 -4.18 48.89 -29.50
CA SER A 201 -3.30 48.28 -28.50
C SER A 201 -3.85 46.91 -28.08
N SER A 202 -3.08 46.15 -27.29
CA SER A 202 -3.62 45.06 -26.48
C SER A 202 -3.03 45.06 -25.07
N ALA A 203 -3.72 44.37 -24.17
CA ALA A 203 -3.22 44.04 -22.85
C ALA A 203 -2.12 42.97 -22.95
N VAL A 204 -0.96 43.27 -22.36
CA VAL A 204 0.23 42.42 -22.31
C VAL A 204 0.67 42.31 -20.85
N TYR A 205 0.69 41.10 -20.29
CA TYR A 205 1.32 40.87 -18.99
C TYR A 205 2.83 40.78 -19.18
N ILE A 206 3.58 41.79 -18.71
CA ILE A 206 5.03 41.83 -18.86
C ILE A 206 5.66 41.03 -17.72
N SER A 207 6.32 39.92 -18.01
CA SER A 207 6.74 38.95 -16.99
C SER A 207 8.09 39.24 -16.33
N ASN A 208 8.92 40.14 -16.87
CA ASN A 208 10.27 40.38 -16.38
C ASN A 208 10.77 41.83 -16.61
N TYR A 209 11.92 42.20 -16.00
CA TYR A 209 12.45 43.57 -16.08
C TYR A 209 13.03 43.90 -17.46
N ALA A 210 13.65 42.93 -18.14
CA ALA A 210 14.22 43.10 -19.48
C ALA A 210 13.16 43.51 -20.51
N THR A 211 12.03 42.81 -20.53
CA THR A 211 10.90 43.08 -21.42
C THR A 211 10.26 44.44 -21.12
N ALA A 212 10.07 44.79 -19.85
CA ALA A 212 9.63 46.14 -19.46
C ALA A 212 10.62 47.23 -19.94
N GLY A 213 11.92 46.97 -19.82
CA GLY A 213 12.98 47.84 -20.34
C GLY A 213 12.89 48.03 -21.86
N LEU A 214 12.67 46.96 -22.62
CA LEU A 214 12.54 47.02 -24.09
C LEU A 214 11.31 47.81 -24.55
N TYR A 215 10.18 47.71 -23.85
CA TYR A 215 9.02 48.58 -24.13
C TYR A 215 9.24 50.03 -23.67
N ASN A 216 9.98 50.27 -22.58
CA ASN A 216 10.33 51.65 -22.19
C ASN A 216 11.38 52.28 -23.13
N TYR A 217 12.15 51.48 -23.87
CA TYR A 217 13.06 51.94 -24.92
C TYR A 217 12.36 52.11 -26.28
N THR A 218 11.53 51.16 -26.68
CA THR A 218 10.73 51.17 -27.92
C THR A 218 9.27 50.78 -27.60
N PRO A 219 8.35 51.75 -27.44
CA PRO A 219 7.04 51.55 -26.79
C PRO A 219 5.93 50.99 -27.67
N TYR A 220 6.26 50.03 -28.55
CA TYR A 220 5.30 49.40 -29.46
C TYR A 220 5.50 47.89 -29.57
N GLN A 221 4.41 47.13 -29.52
CA GLN A 221 4.39 45.70 -29.82
C GLN A 221 4.08 45.45 -31.30
N PRO A 222 4.55 44.34 -31.91
CA PRO A 222 4.14 43.97 -33.26
C PRO A 222 2.66 43.58 -33.32
N ASN A 223 1.98 43.94 -34.41
CA ASN A 223 0.65 43.41 -34.73
C ASN A 223 0.76 42.08 -35.50
N GLN A 224 -0.37 41.39 -35.71
CA GLN A 224 -0.38 40.09 -36.40
C GLN A 224 0.23 40.15 -37.81
N ALA A 225 0.09 41.24 -38.55
CA ALA A 225 0.73 41.43 -39.85
C ALA A 225 2.27 41.46 -39.74
N ALA A 226 2.81 42.11 -38.70
CA ALA A 226 4.26 42.13 -38.44
C ALA A 226 4.80 40.75 -38.03
N LEU A 227 4.06 39.98 -37.23
CA LEU A 227 4.44 38.61 -36.83
C LEU A 227 4.32 37.61 -37.98
N SER A 228 3.32 37.77 -38.85
CA SER A 228 3.13 36.90 -40.02
C SER A 228 4.20 37.11 -41.12
N ASN A 229 5.02 38.17 -41.02
CA ASN A 229 6.13 38.44 -41.94
C ASN A 229 7.42 38.84 -41.20
N MET A 230 7.95 37.93 -40.38
CA MET A 230 9.11 38.17 -39.48
C MET A 230 10.33 38.83 -40.13
N TYR A 231 10.62 38.52 -41.40
CA TYR A 231 11.79 39.03 -42.13
C TYR A 231 11.45 40.18 -43.10
N GLY A 232 10.20 40.65 -43.13
CA GLY A 232 9.74 41.72 -44.01
C GLY A 232 8.82 42.75 -43.33
N GLU A 233 8.09 43.48 -44.16
CA GLU A 233 7.12 44.50 -43.78
C GLU A 233 5.71 43.91 -43.61
N GLY A 234 4.92 44.47 -42.70
CA GLY A 234 3.51 44.13 -42.48
C GLY A 234 2.57 45.17 -43.10
N ASP A 235 1.63 45.68 -42.31
CA ASP A 235 0.67 46.70 -42.72
C ASP A 235 1.02 48.10 -42.16
N GLY A 236 0.18 49.10 -42.46
CA GLY A 236 0.35 50.47 -41.97
C GLY A 236 0.21 50.66 -40.45
N CYS A 237 -0.11 49.59 -39.71
CA CYS A 237 -0.17 49.55 -38.25
C CYS A 237 0.94 48.69 -37.62
N SER A 238 1.78 48.04 -38.42
CA SER A 238 2.90 47.22 -37.93
C SER A 238 4.03 48.07 -37.32
N ALA A 239 4.39 47.77 -36.07
CA ALA A 239 5.66 48.17 -35.48
C ALA A 239 6.67 47.01 -35.49
N TYR A 240 7.95 47.34 -35.69
CA TYR A 240 9.01 46.34 -35.90
C TYR A 240 10.08 46.30 -34.80
N GLY A 241 10.13 47.28 -33.90
CA GLY A 241 11.25 47.45 -32.95
C GLY A 241 11.49 46.19 -32.09
N ASN A 242 10.52 45.82 -31.27
CA ASN A 242 10.66 44.68 -30.36
C ASN A 242 10.62 43.32 -31.10
N ARG A 243 9.86 43.21 -32.19
CA ARG A 243 9.90 42.04 -33.10
C ARG A 243 11.30 41.79 -33.65
N ASN A 244 11.93 42.84 -34.18
CA ASN A 244 13.27 42.75 -34.75
C ASN A 244 14.31 42.48 -33.67
N PHE A 245 14.16 43.02 -32.45
CA PHE A 245 15.04 42.66 -31.33
C PHE A 245 14.99 41.16 -31.04
N TRP A 246 13.79 40.62 -30.76
CA TRP A 246 13.60 39.19 -30.50
C TRP A 246 14.15 38.34 -31.63
N ARG A 247 13.68 38.59 -32.86
CA ARG A 247 14.07 37.84 -34.05
C ARG A 247 15.59 37.87 -34.27
N MET A 248 16.24 39.03 -34.17
CA MET A 248 17.69 39.13 -34.33
C MET A 248 18.46 38.44 -33.20
N TYR A 249 17.93 38.37 -31.98
CA TYR A 249 18.54 37.58 -30.92
C TYR A 249 18.44 36.08 -31.26
N THR A 250 17.25 35.60 -31.61
CA THR A 250 17.00 34.21 -32.02
C THR A 250 17.82 33.79 -33.24
N ASP A 251 17.82 34.61 -34.31
CA ASP A 251 18.57 34.41 -35.55
C ASP A 251 20.10 34.26 -35.30
N TRP A 252 20.62 34.74 -34.15
CA TRP A 252 22.05 34.94 -33.90
C TRP A 252 22.63 34.17 -32.70
N PHE A 253 21.81 33.88 -31.67
CA PHE A 253 22.29 33.40 -30.37
C PHE A 253 21.45 32.27 -29.76
N GLY A 254 20.41 31.78 -30.46
CA GLY A 254 19.47 30.80 -29.91
C GLY A 254 18.32 31.46 -29.15
N ASP A 255 17.56 30.66 -28.39
CA ASP A 255 16.35 31.15 -27.72
C ASP A 255 16.62 32.34 -26.77
N ALA A 256 15.76 33.35 -26.86
CA ALA A 256 15.79 34.53 -26.01
C ALA A 256 15.11 34.29 -24.66
N GLN A 257 14.19 33.32 -24.55
CA GLN A 257 13.38 33.09 -23.36
C GLN A 257 14.00 32.10 -22.36
N GLY A 258 14.83 31.17 -22.83
CA GLY A 258 15.60 30.26 -22.00
C GLY A 258 16.58 30.96 -21.04
N THR A 259 17.10 30.19 -20.09
CA THR A 259 18.15 30.63 -19.17
C THR A 259 19.50 30.60 -19.86
N ALA A 260 20.31 31.66 -19.71
CA ALA A 260 21.74 31.56 -19.94
C ALA A 260 22.34 30.45 -19.05
N GLU A 261 23.24 29.63 -19.58
CA GLU A 261 23.83 28.49 -18.86
C GLU A 261 24.55 28.96 -17.59
N ARG A 262 23.88 28.82 -16.45
CA ARG A 262 24.45 29.04 -15.12
C ARG A 262 24.65 27.71 -14.42
N PRO A 263 25.83 27.48 -13.78
CA PRO A 263 26.05 26.29 -12.99
C PRO A 263 25.01 26.16 -11.88
N SER A 264 24.38 24.99 -11.79
CA SER A 264 23.38 24.69 -10.74
C SER A 264 24.03 24.53 -9.37
N LEU A 265 25.34 24.29 -9.29
CA LEU A 265 26.12 24.22 -8.06
C LEU A 265 27.29 25.20 -8.10
N ILE A 266 27.37 26.09 -7.10
CA ILE A 266 28.37 27.15 -7.02
C ILE A 266 29.01 27.23 -5.64
N GLN A 267 30.30 27.59 -5.60
CA GLN A 267 31.02 28.00 -4.39
C GLN A 267 31.72 29.35 -4.64
N ALA A 268 31.99 30.12 -3.58
CA ALA A 268 32.74 31.37 -3.72
C ALA A 268 34.25 31.12 -3.69
N GLU A 269 35.01 31.88 -4.48
CA GLU A 269 36.48 31.85 -4.47
C GLU A 269 37.03 32.05 -3.03
N GLY A 270 37.82 31.08 -2.56
CA GLY A 270 38.41 31.09 -1.22
C GLY A 270 37.51 30.53 -0.10
N THR A 271 36.31 30.01 -0.41
CA THR A 271 35.41 29.36 0.53
C THR A 271 35.26 27.86 0.26
N SER A 272 34.67 27.13 1.22
CA SER A 272 34.28 25.71 1.09
C SER A 272 32.77 25.49 0.98
N ASP A 273 31.98 26.56 1.10
CA ASP A 273 30.52 26.46 1.22
C ASP A 273 29.91 26.30 -0.18
N VAL A 274 29.19 25.21 -0.37
CA VAL A 274 28.53 24.88 -1.65
C VAL A 274 27.08 25.35 -1.61
N TYR A 275 26.62 25.92 -2.72
CA TYR A 275 25.26 26.40 -2.86
C TYR A 275 24.61 25.82 -4.10
N PHE A 276 23.37 25.38 -3.95
CA PHE A 276 22.48 25.06 -5.05
C PHE A 276 21.83 26.35 -5.57
N LEU A 277 21.90 26.61 -6.88
CA LEU A 277 21.34 27.80 -7.54
C LEU A 277 20.07 27.43 -8.30
N SER A 278 18.94 28.04 -7.96
CA SER A 278 17.62 27.76 -8.53
C SER A 278 16.72 29.01 -8.41
N ASP A 279 15.91 29.33 -9.42
CA ASP A 279 15.11 30.57 -9.52
C ASP A 279 15.91 31.85 -9.14
N GLY A 280 17.15 31.95 -9.63
CA GLY A 280 18.06 33.07 -9.34
C GLY A 280 18.51 33.18 -7.88
N THR A 281 18.13 32.24 -7.01
CA THR A 281 18.39 32.22 -5.57
C THR A 281 19.38 31.13 -5.22
N ARG A 282 20.33 31.41 -4.31
CA ARG A 282 21.24 30.38 -3.78
C ARG A 282 20.67 29.77 -2.50
N TYR A 283 20.77 28.46 -2.37
CA TYR A 283 20.37 27.71 -1.19
C TYR A 283 21.60 26.96 -0.66
N HIS A 284 21.90 27.09 0.63
CA HIS A 284 23.11 26.48 1.21
C HIS A 284 22.98 24.96 1.26
N LEU A 285 23.94 24.24 0.70
CA LEU A 285 23.93 22.79 0.57
C LEU A 285 24.92 22.16 1.56
N THR A 286 24.42 21.31 2.45
CA THR A 286 25.25 20.65 3.47
C THR A 286 26.14 19.55 2.87
N ALA A 287 27.29 19.30 3.50
CA ALA A 287 28.37 18.48 2.92
C ALA A 287 27.98 17.04 2.58
N ASP A 288 27.04 16.48 3.33
CA ASP A 288 26.39 15.18 3.11
C ASP A 288 25.58 15.13 1.80
N ARG A 289 24.99 16.26 1.37
CA ARG A 289 24.12 16.35 0.19
C ARG A 289 24.86 16.78 -1.08
N VAL A 290 26.06 17.34 -0.94
CA VAL A 290 26.91 17.75 -2.08
C VAL A 290 27.14 16.61 -3.06
N ALA A 291 27.32 15.37 -2.59
CA ALA A 291 27.57 14.21 -3.46
C ALA A 291 26.42 13.94 -4.43
N GLY A 292 25.21 13.68 -3.91
CA GLY A 292 24.04 13.37 -4.75
C GLY A 292 23.57 14.52 -5.64
N PHE A 293 23.74 15.77 -5.19
CA PHE A 293 23.50 16.94 -6.05
C PHE A 293 24.56 17.06 -7.16
N THR A 294 25.84 16.75 -6.89
CA THR A 294 26.92 16.77 -7.89
C THR A 294 26.73 15.66 -8.94
N GLU A 295 26.22 14.50 -8.52
CA GLU A 295 25.90 13.37 -9.39
C GLU A 295 24.79 13.70 -10.40
N ALA A 296 23.71 14.35 -9.96
CA ALA A 296 22.61 14.77 -10.83
C ALA A 296 22.92 16.03 -11.64
N LEU A 297 23.48 17.08 -11.01
CA LEU A 297 23.54 18.43 -11.60
C LEU A 297 24.89 18.80 -12.22
N GLY A 298 25.94 17.99 -12.02
CA GLY A 298 27.30 18.25 -12.48
C GLY A 298 28.21 18.87 -11.42
N ALA A 299 29.44 19.22 -11.81
CA ALA A 299 30.46 19.70 -10.88
C ALA A 299 30.12 21.06 -10.25
N VAL A 300 30.60 21.28 -9.01
CA VAL A 300 30.54 22.59 -8.34
C VAL A 300 31.50 23.56 -9.02
N GLU A 301 30.99 24.67 -9.54
CA GLU A 301 31.80 25.74 -10.13
C GLU A 301 32.22 26.80 -9.10
N THR A 302 33.37 27.43 -9.31
CA THR A 302 33.90 28.47 -8.41
C THR A 302 33.70 29.84 -9.02
N ILE A 303 32.85 30.67 -8.40
CA ILE A 303 32.56 32.03 -8.86
C ILE A 303 33.23 33.09 -7.97
N PRO A 304 33.50 34.31 -8.48
CA PRO A 304 34.05 35.39 -7.66
C PRO A 304 33.13 35.74 -6.48
N ALA A 305 33.70 35.94 -5.29
CA ALA A 305 32.92 36.28 -4.10
C ALA A 305 32.06 37.56 -4.26
N GLN A 306 32.47 38.47 -5.14
CA GLN A 306 31.70 39.68 -5.49
C GLN A 306 30.44 39.36 -6.30
N GLU A 307 30.49 38.40 -7.23
CA GLU A 307 29.32 37.95 -7.98
C GLU A 307 28.37 37.18 -7.07
N MET A 308 28.91 36.24 -6.29
CA MET A 308 28.18 35.54 -5.24
C MET A 308 27.40 36.52 -4.35
N SER A 309 28.00 37.64 -3.93
CA SER A 309 27.34 38.63 -3.06
C SER A 309 26.05 39.25 -3.64
N TRP A 310 25.85 39.20 -4.97
CA TRP A 310 24.64 39.73 -5.63
C TRP A 310 23.51 38.71 -5.78
N ILE A 311 23.77 37.42 -5.52
CA ILE A 311 22.76 36.35 -5.59
C ILE A 311 21.95 36.33 -4.28
N PRO A 312 20.61 36.45 -4.32
CA PRO A 312 19.73 36.32 -3.15
C PRO A 312 20.00 35.03 -2.34
N TRP A 313 19.98 35.15 -1.02
CA TRP A 313 20.13 34.04 -0.08
C TRP A 313 18.75 33.44 0.24
N GLY A 314 18.54 32.16 -0.08
CA GLY A 314 17.35 31.38 0.25
C GLY A 314 17.48 30.62 1.57
N THR A 315 16.59 29.65 1.79
CA THR A 315 16.75 28.72 2.92
C THR A 315 17.93 27.74 2.70
N TRP A 316 18.22 26.90 3.69
CA TRP A 316 19.15 25.77 3.49
C TRP A 316 18.43 24.66 2.71
N VAL A 317 19.16 23.89 1.89
CA VAL A 317 18.54 22.80 1.13
C VAL A 317 18.23 21.64 2.09
N GLY A 318 16.97 21.54 2.51
CA GLY A 318 16.43 20.40 3.26
C GLY A 318 15.99 19.24 2.36
N GLU A 319 15.64 18.12 2.96
CA GLU A 319 15.33 16.85 2.31
C GLU A 319 14.14 16.94 1.36
N ILE A 320 13.16 17.78 1.68
CA ILE A 320 12.06 18.16 0.78
C ILE A 320 12.31 19.53 0.16
N LEU A 321 12.08 19.61 -1.16
CA LEU A 321 12.14 20.83 -1.97
C LEU A 321 10.76 21.14 -2.58
N GLU A 322 10.52 22.41 -2.93
CA GLU A 322 9.37 22.83 -3.72
C GLU A 322 9.73 22.69 -5.21
N GLY A 323 9.16 21.68 -5.87
CA GLY A 323 9.27 21.46 -7.31
C GLY A 323 8.08 22.04 -8.10
N PRO A 324 8.10 21.93 -9.44
CA PRO A 324 7.08 22.54 -10.31
C PRO A 324 5.67 22.00 -10.06
N ASP A 325 5.54 20.70 -9.77
CA ASP A 325 4.26 20.00 -9.56
C ASP A 325 3.97 19.69 -8.08
N GLY A 326 4.59 20.43 -7.15
CA GLY A 326 4.45 20.26 -5.70
C GLY A 326 5.74 19.80 -4.98
N PRO A 327 5.63 19.37 -3.70
CA PRO A 327 6.77 18.98 -2.89
C PRO A 327 7.42 17.66 -3.37
N VAL A 328 8.75 17.64 -3.40
CA VAL A 328 9.58 16.49 -3.79
C VAL A 328 10.64 16.20 -2.74
N TYR A 329 10.82 14.93 -2.36
CA TYR A 329 11.91 14.47 -1.50
C TYR A 329 13.11 14.10 -2.36
N ILE A 330 14.30 14.58 -2.00
CA ILE A 330 15.55 14.34 -2.75
C ILE A 330 16.61 13.74 -1.83
N SER A 331 17.12 12.57 -2.21
CA SER A 331 18.20 11.86 -1.52
C SER A 331 19.04 11.07 -2.53
N ASP A 332 20.36 11.04 -2.35
CA ASP A 332 21.30 10.25 -3.17
C ASP A 332 21.11 10.35 -4.70
N GLY A 333 20.99 11.57 -5.23
CA GLY A 333 20.82 11.81 -6.67
C GLY A 333 19.46 11.39 -7.24
N LYS A 334 18.55 10.90 -6.38
CA LYS A 334 17.20 10.44 -6.73
C LYS A 334 16.12 11.36 -6.17
N TRP A 335 14.91 11.30 -6.76
CA TRP A 335 13.76 12.07 -6.27
C TRP A 335 12.42 11.31 -6.27
N TRP A 336 11.59 11.65 -5.29
CA TRP A 336 10.24 11.10 -5.09
C TRP A 336 9.23 12.23 -4.92
N LYS A 337 8.08 12.12 -5.60
CA LYS A 337 6.94 13.03 -5.46
C LYS A 337 6.19 12.73 -4.15
N LEU A 338 5.88 13.76 -3.38
CA LEU A 338 4.91 13.66 -2.29
C LEU A 338 3.50 13.95 -2.81
N ARG A 339 2.49 13.33 -2.19
CA ARG A 339 1.08 13.51 -2.57
C ARG A 339 0.57 14.93 -2.31
N GLY A 340 1.20 15.68 -1.41
CA GLY A 340 0.96 17.11 -1.19
C GLY A 340 1.69 17.65 0.03
N TRP A 341 1.47 18.94 0.34
CA TRP A 341 2.12 19.60 1.48
C TRP A 341 1.70 19.05 2.86
N ALA A 342 0.52 18.42 2.98
CA ALA A 342 0.14 17.70 4.20
C ALA A 342 1.08 16.50 4.47
N THR A 343 1.53 15.80 3.43
CA THR A 343 2.55 14.76 3.57
C THR A 343 3.89 15.39 3.94
N ALA A 344 4.32 16.47 3.27
CA ALA A 344 5.57 17.17 3.60
C ALA A 344 5.61 17.69 5.06
N ALA A 345 4.48 18.15 5.59
CA ALA A 345 4.32 18.58 6.98
C ALA A 345 4.54 17.43 7.98
N SER A 346 4.24 16.19 7.61
CA SER A 346 4.54 15.00 8.42
C SER A 346 6.04 14.68 8.48
N TYR A 347 6.83 15.19 7.51
CA TYR A 347 8.30 15.19 7.52
C TYR A 347 8.90 16.51 8.08
N GLY A 348 8.08 17.42 8.62
CA GLY A 348 8.53 18.70 9.20
C GLY A 348 8.65 19.88 8.21
N PHE A 349 8.32 19.70 6.93
CA PHE A 349 8.50 20.72 5.90
C PHE A 349 7.21 21.46 5.53
N GLN A 350 7.32 22.76 5.22
CA GLN A 350 6.20 23.66 4.95
C GLN A 350 6.37 24.41 3.62
N GLN A 351 5.26 24.72 2.95
CA GLN A 351 5.30 25.41 1.66
C GLN A 351 5.96 26.79 1.78
N GLY A 352 6.80 27.16 0.80
CA GLY A 352 7.52 28.43 0.77
C GLY A 352 8.63 28.58 1.82
N GLN A 353 8.87 27.58 2.68
CA GLN A 353 9.97 27.56 3.66
C GLN A 353 11.13 26.62 3.27
N VAL A 354 11.00 25.90 2.15
CA VAL A 354 11.99 24.97 1.59
C VAL A 354 12.75 25.56 0.40
N ALA A 355 13.82 24.89 -0.03
CA ALA A 355 14.53 25.24 -1.26
C ALA A 355 13.66 24.88 -2.49
N LYS A 356 13.75 25.68 -3.55
CA LYS A 356 13.01 25.45 -4.81
C LYS A 356 13.87 24.71 -5.82
N ILE A 357 13.28 23.85 -6.64
CA ILE A 357 13.95 23.19 -7.77
C ILE A 357 13.19 23.41 -9.07
N THR A 358 13.88 23.92 -10.09
CA THR A 358 13.32 24.09 -11.44
C THR A 358 13.05 22.73 -12.09
N LYS A 359 12.16 22.70 -13.10
CA LYS A 359 11.83 21.45 -13.80
C LYS A 359 13.06 20.84 -14.47
N GLU A 360 13.85 21.69 -15.13
CA GLU A 360 15.06 21.37 -15.90
C GLU A 360 16.23 20.89 -15.01
N GLN A 361 16.16 21.16 -13.70
CA GLN A 361 17.05 20.60 -12.68
C GLN A 361 16.49 19.30 -12.11
N LEU A 362 15.18 19.23 -11.81
CA LEU A 362 14.53 18.02 -11.29
C LEU A 362 14.62 16.84 -12.27
N GLU A 363 14.47 17.10 -13.56
CA GLU A 363 14.61 16.11 -14.65
C GLU A 363 16.03 15.53 -14.79
N LYS A 364 17.03 16.06 -14.07
CA LYS A 364 18.39 15.49 -13.99
C LYS A 364 18.59 14.53 -12.82
N PHE A 365 17.69 14.53 -11.83
CA PHE A 365 17.68 13.53 -10.75
C PHE A 365 16.94 12.27 -11.22
N GLU A 366 17.43 11.09 -10.85
CA GLU A 366 16.77 9.82 -11.20
C GLU A 366 15.51 9.63 -10.34
N GLY A 367 14.31 9.74 -10.91
CA GLY A 367 13.11 9.69 -10.09
C GLY A 367 11.77 9.85 -10.81
N GLY A 368 10.77 10.29 -10.05
CA GLY A 368 9.36 10.37 -10.46
C GLY A 368 8.45 9.37 -9.76
N TRP A 369 8.98 8.52 -8.88
CA TRP A 369 8.20 7.63 -8.01
C TRP A 369 7.45 8.42 -6.92
N THR A 370 6.48 7.79 -6.26
CA THR A 370 5.80 8.37 -5.08
C THR A 370 6.58 8.04 -3.80
N LEU A 371 6.67 8.99 -2.87
CA LEU A 371 7.07 8.72 -1.48
C LEU A 371 5.85 8.24 -0.71
N GLU A 372 5.89 6.99 -0.24
CA GLU A 372 4.82 6.35 0.52
C GLU A 372 5.01 6.55 2.02
N SER A 373 3.93 6.38 2.80
CA SER A 373 3.92 6.63 4.25
C SER A 373 4.87 5.72 5.05
N PHE A 374 5.21 4.56 4.49
CA PHE A 374 6.21 3.67 5.05
C PHE A 374 7.51 3.77 4.24
N VAL A 375 8.63 3.83 4.96
CA VAL A 375 9.99 3.81 4.43
C VAL A 375 10.68 2.56 4.92
N LYS A 376 11.34 1.82 4.02
CA LYS A 376 12.24 0.71 4.35
C LYS A 376 13.68 1.15 4.10
N THR A 377 14.57 0.86 5.04
CA THR A 377 16.01 1.13 4.91
C THR A 377 16.78 -0.11 4.47
N ASP A 378 17.98 0.07 3.91
CA ASP A 378 18.83 -1.02 3.36
C ASP A 378 19.14 -2.12 4.41
N ASN A 379 19.29 -1.76 5.68
CA ASN A 379 19.48 -2.71 6.79
C ASN A 379 18.24 -3.59 7.06
N GLY A 380 17.07 -3.22 6.54
CA GLY A 380 15.80 -3.93 6.67
C GLY A 380 14.86 -3.45 7.78
N GLN A 381 15.17 -2.36 8.49
CA GLN A 381 14.18 -1.66 9.33
C GLN A 381 13.06 -1.07 8.45
N VAL A 382 11.91 -0.83 9.07
CA VAL A 382 10.79 -0.13 8.46
C VAL A 382 10.34 0.99 9.40
N PHE A 383 10.06 2.16 8.84
CA PHE A 383 9.60 3.34 9.56
C PHE A 383 8.28 3.83 8.99
N LEU A 384 7.32 4.15 9.86
CA LEU A 384 6.17 5.00 9.55
C LEU A 384 6.57 6.46 9.83
N VAL A 385 6.35 7.36 8.86
CA VAL A 385 6.59 8.80 9.07
C VAL A 385 5.27 9.54 9.27
N GLN A 386 5.08 10.05 10.48
CA GLN A 386 3.88 10.80 10.90
C GLN A 386 4.27 11.85 11.95
N ASN A 387 3.55 12.98 11.97
CA ASN A 387 3.64 14.00 13.02
C ASN A 387 5.08 14.47 13.32
N GLN A 388 5.91 14.60 12.29
CA GLN A 388 7.33 14.99 12.39
C GLN A 388 8.21 14.00 13.16
N THR A 389 7.81 12.73 13.21
CA THR A 389 8.58 11.63 13.81
C THR A 389 8.77 10.47 12.82
N LYS A 390 9.86 9.72 12.98
CA LYS A 390 10.00 8.37 12.41
C LYS A 390 9.67 7.34 13.50
N ARG A 391 8.79 6.39 13.19
CA ARG A 391 8.31 5.36 14.15
C ARG A 391 8.66 3.98 13.63
N GLU A 392 9.47 3.21 14.36
CA GLU A 392 9.89 1.87 13.91
C GLU A 392 8.72 0.88 13.86
N VAL A 393 8.63 0.07 12.80
CA VAL A 393 7.48 -0.81 12.52
C VAL A 393 7.85 -2.28 12.67
N SER A 394 7.11 -2.98 13.53
CA SER A 394 7.35 -4.40 13.87
C SER A 394 6.92 -5.41 12.80
N SER A 395 5.87 -5.11 12.02
CA SER A 395 5.40 -5.97 10.93
C SER A 395 4.48 -5.22 9.96
N LEU A 396 4.91 -5.03 8.71
CA LEU A 396 4.01 -4.54 7.66
C LEU A 396 2.94 -5.55 7.28
N THR A 397 3.20 -6.85 7.46
CA THR A 397 2.22 -7.92 7.24
C THR A 397 1.07 -7.77 8.23
N ALA A 398 1.36 -7.70 9.54
CA ALA A 398 0.33 -7.56 10.56
C ALA A 398 -0.48 -6.27 10.38
N LEU A 399 0.17 -5.14 10.09
CA LEU A 399 -0.52 -3.88 9.79
C LEU A 399 -1.43 -3.97 8.55
N ARG A 400 -1.00 -4.65 7.49
CA ARG A 400 -1.83 -4.90 6.29
C ARG A 400 -3.03 -5.78 6.61
N ASP A 401 -2.86 -6.74 7.51
CA ASP A 401 -3.91 -7.67 7.93
C ASP A 401 -4.90 -6.99 8.92
N PHE A 402 -4.53 -5.83 9.49
CA PHE A 402 -5.42 -4.80 10.06
C PHE A 402 -5.82 -3.71 9.05
N GLY A 403 -5.82 -4.01 7.75
CA GLY A 403 -6.33 -3.11 6.72
C GLY A 403 -5.48 -1.87 6.42
N LEU A 404 -4.18 -1.84 6.70
CA LEU A 404 -3.36 -0.66 6.37
C LEU A 404 -2.69 -0.77 4.99
N TYR A 405 -2.68 0.33 4.24
CA TYR A 405 -1.93 0.47 2.98
C TYR A 405 -0.42 0.56 3.26
N THR A 406 0.26 -0.58 3.28
CA THR A 406 1.65 -0.75 3.73
C THR A 406 2.70 -0.66 2.61
N ALA A 407 2.54 0.27 1.68
CA ALA A 407 3.43 0.40 0.52
C ALA A 407 4.84 0.92 0.87
N VAL A 408 5.82 0.24 0.27
CA VAL A 408 7.30 0.34 0.34
C VAL A 408 8.02 1.48 -0.41
N THR A 409 8.38 2.63 0.18
CA THR A 409 9.54 3.38 -0.38
C THR A 409 10.84 2.87 0.21
N ASN A 410 11.77 2.37 -0.62
CA ASN A 410 13.09 1.95 -0.18
C ASN A 410 14.06 3.14 -0.26
N LEU A 411 14.72 3.48 0.85
CA LEU A 411 15.74 4.53 0.98
C LEU A 411 17.00 3.94 1.65
N LYS A 412 18.13 4.66 1.63
CA LYS A 412 19.33 4.22 2.36
C LYS A 412 19.16 4.31 3.87
N ASP A 413 19.98 3.55 4.59
CA ASP A 413 20.19 3.74 6.03
C ASP A 413 20.53 5.21 6.34
N GLY A 414 19.94 5.77 7.39
CA GLY A 414 20.13 7.16 7.81
C GLY A 414 19.33 8.21 7.04
N ALA A 415 18.63 7.86 5.95
CA ALA A 415 17.87 8.80 5.11
C ALA A 415 16.68 9.50 5.80
N LEU A 416 16.39 9.17 7.07
CA LEU A 416 15.38 9.80 7.94
C LEU A 416 15.98 10.35 9.24
N ASP A 417 17.29 10.50 9.37
CA ASP A 417 17.94 10.90 10.64
C ASP A 417 17.74 12.38 11.01
N PHE A 418 17.19 13.18 10.10
CA PHE A 418 16.66 14.52 10.40
C PHE A 418 15.35 14.48 11.21
N LEU A 419 14.65 13.34 11.26
CA LEU A 419 13.44 13.16 12.07
C LEU A 419 13.77 12.56 13.46
N PRO A 420 13.21 13.09 14.56
CA PRO A 420 13.25 12.41 15.85
C PRO A 420 12.53 11.06 15.80
N THR A 421 13.05 10.08 16.54
CA THR A 421 12.39 8.79 16.74
C THR A 421 11.19 8.96 17.67
N GLY A 422 10.02 8.46 17.26
CA GLY A 422 8.82 8.37 18.09
C GLY A 422 8.53 6.93 18.53
N GLU A 423 7.51 6.76 19.39
CA GLU A 423 7.04 5.45 19.89
C GLU A 423 6.82 4.45 18.75
N PRO A 424 7.34 3.21 18.83
CA PRO A 424 7.25 2.23 17.75
C PRO A 424 5.80 1.80 17.46
N VAL A 425 5.60 1.25 16.26
CA VAL A 425 4.38 0.59 15.86
C VAL A 425 4.54 -0.91 16.10
N LEU A 426 4.27 -1.32 17.33
CA LEU A 426 4.24 -2.71 17.76
C LEU A 426 2.89 -3.33 17.39
N SER A 427 2.93 -4.46 16.71
CA SER A 427 1.75 -5.16 16.19
C SER A 427 1.71 -6.58 16.73
N ARG A 428 0.55 -7.00 17.23
CA ARG A 428 0.30 -8.38 17.66
C ARG A 428 0.61 -9.35 16.51
N GLY A 429 1.28 -10.46 16.82
CA GLY A 429 1.77 -11.44 15.85
C GLY A 429 2.99 -11.02 15.04
N ALA A 430 3.58 -9.84 15.28
CA ALA A 430 4.89 -9.52 14.73
C ALA A 430 5.97 -10.40 15.39
N VAL A 431 6.93 -10.85 14.58
CA VAL A 431 8.12 -11.56 15.04
C VAL A 431 9.32 -10.64 14.83
N VAL A 432 9.80 -10.04 15.92
CA VAL A 432 10.82 -8.98 15.89
C VAL A 432 12.18 -9.45 16.34
N THR A 433 13.22 -8.80 15.81
CA THR A 433 14.64 -9.04 16.14
C THR A 433 15.37 -7.70 16.21
N PRO A 434 16.39 -7.52 17.07
CA PRO A 434 17.26 -6.35 17.01
C PRO A 434 18.16 -6.43 15.77
N LEU A 435 18.74 -5.30 15.37
CA LEU A 435 19.63 -5.18 14.20
C LEU A 435 20.80 -6.19 14.18
N ASP A 436 21.31 -6.62 15.34
CA ASP A 436 22.40 -7.60 15.46
C ASP A 436 21.95 -9.08 15.42
N GLY A 437 20.64 -9.34 15.42
CA GLY A 437 20.07 -10.69 15.41
C GLY A 437 20.18 -11.47 16.72
N SER A 438 20.60 -10.84 17.82
CA SER A 438 20.90 -11.51 19.10
C SER A 438 19.70 -12.22 19.75
N GLN A 439 18.49 -11.69 19.59
CA GLN A 439 17.24 -12.24 20.16
C GLN A 439 16.11 -12.19 19.14
N THR A 440 15.15 -13.10 19.22
CA THR A 440 13.90 -13.04 18.44
C THR A 440 12.73 -13.16 19.39
N MET A 441 11.71 -12.32 19.21
CA MET A 441 10.53 -12.25 20.08
C MET A 441 9.26 -12.24 19.25
N LEU A 442 8.27 -13.03 19.64
CA LEU A 442 6.89 -12.90 19.17
C LEU A 442 6.19 -11.81 19.99
N LEU A 443 5.43 -10.93 19.35
CA LEU A 443 4.60 -9.94 20.05
C LEU A 443 3.19 -10.49 20.28
N GLY A 444 2.76 -10.52 21.54
CA GLY A 444 1.39 -10.83 21.96
C GLY A 444 0.48 -9.60 21.92
N ASP A 445 -0.42 -9.49 22.89
CA ASP A 445 -1.24 -8.31 23.09
C ASP A 445 -0.40 -7.14 23.66
N GLU A 446 -0.88 -5.91 23.45
CA GLU A 446 -0.20 -4.66 23.87
C GLU A 446 1.26 -4.49 23.38
N GLY A 447 1.72 -5.31 22.41
CA GLY A 447 3.12 -5.33 21.96
C GLY A 447 4.09 -6.02 22.91
N ARG A 448 3.59 -6.80 23.89
CA ARG A 448 4.41 -7.58 24.84
C ARG A 448 5.19 -8.67 24.13
N GLY A 449 6.49 -8.75 24.37
CA GLY A 449 7.39 -9.66 23.66
C GLY A 449 7.68 -10.95 24.41
N TYR A 450 7.63 -12.08 23.70
CA TYR A 450 7.96 -13.41 24.20
C TYR A 450 9.15 -13.99 23.45
N ALA A 451 10.25 -14.29 24.15
CA ALA A 451 11.49 -14.77 23.57
C ALA A 451 11.34 -16.18 22.95
N VAL A 452 11.60 -16.31 21.64
CA VAL A 452 11.41 -17.58 20.91
C VAL A 452 12.70 -18.39 20.92
N SER A 453 12.64 -19.69 21.26
CA SER A 453 13.81 -20.58 21.25
C SER A 453 14.35 -20.86 19.83
N SER A 454 15.61 -21.29 19.73
CA SER A 454 16.27 -21.54 18.43
C SER A 454 15.65 -22.69 17.63
N GLU A 455 14.95 -23.64 18.28
CA GLU A 455 14.26 -24.72 17.58
C GLU A 455 12.86 -24.31 17.12
N LEU A 456 12.13 -23.47 17.88
CA LEU A 456 10.88 -22.88 17.39
C LEU A 456 11.13 -21.92 16.21
N ARG A 457 12.23 -21.16 16.19
CA ARG A 457 12.64 -20.31 15.04
C ARG A 457 12.89 -21.06 13.72
N LYS A 458 12.81 -22.40 13.70
CA LYS A 458 12.82 -23.21 12.46
C LYS A 458 11.45 -23.32 11.79
N LEU A 459 10.37 -22.99 12.49
CA LEU A 459 9.00 -23.01 12.00
C LEU A 459 8.68 -21.71 11.28
N SER A 460 7.95 -21.77 10.16
CA SER A 460 7.63 -20.59 9.34
C SER A 460 6.77 -19.53 10.05
N GLU A 461 5.98 -19.95 11.03
CA GLU A 461 5.25 -19.09 11.98
C GLU A 461 6.17 -18.11 12.74
N PHE A 462 7.45 -18.45 12.93
CA PHE A 462 8.45 -17.61 13.59
C PHE A 462 9.46 -16.96 12.62
N ASN A 463 9.10 -16.82 11.33
CA ASN A 463 9.86 -15.99 10.41
C ASN A 463 9.82 -14.52 10.85
N VAL A 464 10.99 -13.87 10.91
CA VAL A 464 11.12 -12.48 11.32
C VAL A 464 10.34 -11.54 10.39
N THR A 465 9.34 -10.84 10.92
CA THR A 465 8.49 -9.87 10.20
C THR A 465 9.05 -8.47 10.20
N GLY A 466 9.91 -8.13 11.17
CA GLY A 466 10.50 -6.80 11.31
C GLY A 466 11.81 -6.79 12.08
N LYS A 467 12.68 -5.86 11.72
CA LYS A 467 13.89 -5.52 12.48
C LYS A 467 13.67 -4.21 13.22
N LEU A 468 14.09 -4.16 14.47
CA LEU A 468 14.07 -2.96 15.29
C LEU A 468 15.51 -2.56 15.67
N GLY A 469 15.76 -1.25 15.76
CA GLY A 469 16.97 -0.65 16.29
C GLY A 469 16.81 -0.39 17.79
N ASP A 470 16.96 0.87 18.19
CA ASP A 470 16.78 1.29 19.59
C ASP A 470 15.36 0.99 20.11
N ALA A 471 14.34 0.96 19.23
CA ALA A 471 12.99 0.54 19.59
C ALA A 471 12.90 -0.91 20.11
N PHE A 472 13.87 -1.79 19.83
CA PHE A 472 13.87 -3.15 20.39
C PHE A 472 13.96 -3.14 21.93
N ALA A 473 14.65 -2.14 22.51
CA ALA A 473 14.76 -1.99 23.96
C ALA A 473 13.45 -1.59 24.66
N GLN A 474 12.42 -1.21 23.90
CA GLN A 474 11.09 -0.85 24.40
C GLN A 474 10.12 -2.06 24.40
N VAL A 475 10.48 -3.16 23.72
CA VAL A 475 9.69 -4.39 23.70
C VAL A 475 9.80 -5.07 25.07
N THR A 476 8.69 -5.05 25.84
CA THR A 476 8.67 -5.61 27.19
C THR A 476 8.80 -7.13 27.14
N ASN A 477 9.88 -7.68 27.69
CA ASN A 477 10.10 -9.12 27.77
C ASN A 477 9.20 -9.76 28.84
N SER A 478 8.18 -10.49 28.39
CA SER A 478 7.11 -11.06 29.21
C SER A 478 7.20 -12.58 29.40
N GLY A 479 8.23 -13.23 28.86
CA GLY A 479 8.46 -14.67 29.01
C GLY A 479 9.17 -15.30 27.80
N SER A 480 9.13 -16.63 27.70
CA SER A 480 9.71 -17.38 26.58
C SER A 480 8.75 -18.43 26.02
N LEU A 481 8.94 -18.74 24.74
CA LEU A 481 8.36 -19.88 24.04
C LEU A 481 9.49 -20.85 23.72
N ASP A 482 9.53 -21.98 24.44
CA ASP A 482 10.64 -22.94 24.39
C ASP A 482 10.27 -24.33 23.83
N SER A 483 8.98 -24.61 23.65
CA SER A 483 8.44 -25.92 23.25
C SER A 483 7.27 -25.74 22.28
N SER A 484 7.06 -26.68 21.35
CA SER A 484 5.82 -26.75 20.56
C SER A 484 4.63 -27.26 21.38
N LEU A 485 4.82 -27.92 22.52
CA LEU A 485 3.74 -28.36 23.41
C LEU A 485 3.51 -27.33 24.51
N VAL A 486 2.42 -26.58 24.42
CA VAL A 486 2.10 -25.43 25.28
C VAL A 486 0.67 -25.47 25.83
N SER A 487 0.44 -24.82 26.97
CA SER A 487 -0.87 -24.75 27.64
C SER A 487 -1.13 -23.36 28.19
N ASP A 488 -2.34 -22.82 27.97
CA ASP A 488 -2.80 -21.57 28.58
C ASP A 488 -3.37 -21.76 30.01
N GLY A 489 -3.32 -23.00 30.53
CA GLY A 489 -3.90 -23.41 31.80
C GLY A 489 -5.32 -23.96 31.69
N SER A 490 -6.06 -23.65 30.62
CA SER A 490 -7.40 -24.16 30.33
C SER A 490 -7.43 -25.15 29.15
N LYS A 491 -6.55 -24.94 28.17
CA LYS A 491 -6.43 -25.67 26.91
C LYS A 491 -4.97 -26.00 26.63
N SER A 492 -4.76 -26.99 25.78
CA SER A 492 -3.43 -27.43 25.34
C SER A 492 -3.32 -27.38 23.82
N TYR A 493 -2.13 -27.04 23.34
CA TYR A 493 -1.89 -26.70 21.95
C TYR A 493 -0.55 -27.25 21.46
N LEU A 494 -0.49 -27.40 20.14
CA LEU A 494 0.70 -27.67 19.35
C LEU A 494 1.05 -26.41 18.56
N ILE A 495 2.26 -25.86 18.72
CA ILE A 495 2.80 -24.81 17.86
C ILE A 495 3.47 -25.47 16.66
N THR A 496 3.01 -25.10 15.46
CA THR A 496 3.37 -25.70 14.17
C THR A 496 3.99 -24.68 13.22
N ASP A 497 4.39 -25.13 12.04
CA ASP A 497 4.85 -24.31 10.91
C ASP A 497 3.81 -23.33 10.37
N ALA A 498 2.51 -23.63 10.57
CA ALA A 498 1.38 -22.80 10.16
C ALA A 498 0.58 -22.21 11.34
N GLY A 499 1.14 -22.26 12.56
CA GLY A 499 0.53 -21.68 13.77
C GLY A 499 0.06 -22.68 14.82
N LEU A 500 -0.89 -22.24 15.63
CA LEU A 500 -1.37 -22.87 16.86
C LEU A 500 -2.58 -23.78 16.61
N LEU A 501 -2.40 -25.07 16.84
CA LEU A 501 -3.44 -26.10 16.76
C LEU A 501 -3.85 -26.54 18.18
N GLN A 502 -5.13 -26.45 18.54
CA GLN A 502 -5.61 -26.97 19.83
C GLN A 502 -5.66 -28.52 19.80
N VAL A 503 -5.06 -29.18 20.78
CA VAL A 503 -4.92 -30.65 20.83
C VAL A 503 -5.39 -31.23 22.17
N ALA A 504 -5.83 -32.49 22.16
CA ALA A 504 -6.12 -33.22 23.39
C ALA A 504 -4.83 -33.61 24.13
N THR A 505 -4.74 -33.36 25.44
CA THR A 505 -3.58 -33.77 26.26
C THR A 505 -3.38 -35.29 26.26
N SER A 506 -4.45 -36.05 26.12
CA SER A 506 -4.45 -37.51 25.96
C SER A 506 -3.82 -38.00 24.66
N ALA A 507 -3.63 -37.15 23.65
CA ALA A 507 -2.91 -37.55 22.43
C ALA A 507 -1.38 -37.62 22.65
N TYR A 508 -0.83 -36.74 23.49
CA TYR A 508 0.61 -36.60 23.73
C TYR A 508 1.11 -37.20 25.05
N GLY A 509 0.21 -37.39 26.02
CA GLY A 509 0.52 -37.84 27.37
C GLY A 509 0.51 -36.69 28.40
N VAL A 510 0.18 -37.05 29.64
CA VAL A 510 -0.01 -36.09 30.75
C VAL A 510 1.32 -35.43 31.14
N GLY A 511 1.29 -34.13 31.45
CA GLY A 511 2.41 -33.39 32.04
C GLY A 511 3.49 -32.88 31.08
N ARG A 512 3.21 -32.85 29.76
CA ARG A 512 4.18 -32.50 28.71
C ARG A 512 4.02 -31.12 28.08
N PHE A 513 2.93 -30.43 28.38
CA PHE A 513 2.65 -29.09 27.84
C PHE A 513 3.19 -28.03 28.80
N THR A 514 4.09 -27.18 28.30
CA THR A 514 4.66 -26.06 29.05
C THR A 514 3.58 -25.01 29.32
N PRO A 515 3.32 -24.62 30.58
CA PRO A 515 2.40 -23.52 30.87
C PRO A 515 2.98 -22.20 30.37
N VAL A 516 2.17 -21.44 29.62
CA VAL A 516 2.52 -20.11 29.08
C VAL A 516 1.34 -19.14 29.24
N PRO A 517 1.55 -17.82 29.27
CA PRO A 517 0.45 -16.86 29.26
C PRO A 517 -0.41 -17.01 27.99
N ALA A 518 -1.72 -16.86 28.12
CA ALA A 518 -2.63 -16.85 26.96
C ALA A 518 -2.28 -15.74 25.94
N ASP A 519 -1.76 -14.63 26.45
CA ASP A 519 -1.13 -13.50 25.74
C ASP A 519 -0.01 -13.95 24.78
N ALA A 520 0.88 -14.85 25.24
CA ALA A 520 1.97 -15.41 24.42
C ALA A 520 1.46 -16.28 23.25
N LEU A 521 0.28 -16.87 23.40
CA LEU A 521 -0.41 -17.64 22.35
C LEU A 521 -1.34 -16.76 21.50
N SER A 522 -1.55 -15.50 21.90
CA SER A 522 -2.49 -14.59 21.25
C SER A 522 -1.93 -14.05 19.93
N GLY A 523 -0.61 -13.90 19.82
CA GLY A 523 0.11 -13.51 18.60
C GLY A 523 0.28 -14.62 17.55
N LEU A 524 -0.14 -15.87 17.83
CA LEU A 524 -0.01 -16.97 16.87
C LEU A 524 -1.27 -17.12 16.00
N SER A 525 -1.05 -17.47 14.73
CA SER A 525 -2.06 -17.92 13.76
C SER A 525 -2.85 -19.11 14.35
N LYS A 526 -4.15 -19.24 14.07
CA LYS A 526 -5.01 -20.26 14.69
C LYS A 526 -5.50 -21.28 13.67
N LEU A 527 -5.13 -22.55 13.87
CA LEU A 527 -5.44 -23.67 12.97
C LEU A 527 -6.71 -24.45 13.36
N GLY A 528 -7.43 -24.02 14.40
CA GLY A 528 -8.58 -24.74 14.93
C GLY A 528 -8.18 -25.82 15.95
N SER A 529 -8.80 -27.00 15.89
CA SER A 529 -8.62 -28.04 16.90
C SER A 529 -8.71 -29.47 16.36
N THR A 530 -7.81 -30.35 16.81
CA THR A 530 -7.95 -31.81 16.64
C THR A 530 -8.12 -32.49 18.00
N PRO A 531 -9.31 -33.04 18.31
CA PRO A 531 -9.55 -33.78 19.55
C PRO A 531 -9.09 -35.25 19.48
N GLY A 532 -8.63 -35.71 18.31
CA GLY A 532 -8.33 -37.11 18.03
C GLY A 532 -6.91 -37.32 17.48
N ALA A 533 -6.73 -38.39 16.69
CA ALA A 533 -5.45 -38.69 16.07
C ALA A 533 -5.15 -37.73 14.89
N HIS A 534 -3.88 -37.36 14.71
CA HIS A 534 -3.44 -36.38 13.72
C HIS A 534 -1.97 -36.61 13.32
N LEU A 535 -1.58 -36.15 12.12
CA LEU A 535 -0.23 -36.36 11.58
C LEU A 535 0.72 -35.22 11.96
N VAL A 536 1.91 -35.59 12.44
CA VAL A 536 2.93 -34.66 12.95
C VAL A 536 4.31 -35.05 12.42
N LYS A 537 5.12 -34.05 12.06
CA LYS A 537 6.47 -34.22 11.52
C LYS A 537 7.41 -33.21 12.17
N GLU A 538 8.59 -33.62 12.60
CA GLU A 538 9.60 -32.67 13.10
C GLU A 538 10.32 -32.00 11.91
N VAL A 539 10.73 -30.73 12.02
CA VAL A 539 11.31 -29.96 10.89
C VAL A 539 12.48 -30.68 10.21
N ASP A 540 13.45 -31.16 10.99
CA ASP A 540 14.61 -31.90 10.48
C ASP A 540 14.32 -33.42 10.36
N GLY A 541 13.07 -33.83 10.54
CA GLY A 541 12.60 -35.21 10.63
C GLY A 541 12.18 -35.83 9.29
N SER A 542 12.74 -37.01 9.00
CA SER A 542 12.43 -37.80 7.80
C SER A 542 11.21 -38.73 7.93
N LYS A 543 10.52 -38.72 9.07
CA LYS A 543 9.35 -39.56 9.37
C LYS A 543 8.12 -38.71 9.67
N VAL A 544 6.97 -39.18 9.19
CA VAL A 544 5.65 -38.66 9.61
C VAL A 544 5.12 -39.55 10.72
N ASN A 545 4.45 -38.96 11.71
CA ASN A 545 3.99 -39.64 12.91
C ASN A 545 2.49 -39.41 13.09
N LEU A 546 1.69 -40.48 13.16
CA LEU A 546 0.31 -40.35 13.64
C LEU A 546 0.33 -40.36 15.18
N VAL A 547 0.08 -39.21 15.80
CA VAL A 547 0.03 -39.06 17.27
C VAL A 547 -1.37 -39.42 17.75
N VAL A 548 -1.48 -40.35 18.71
CA VAL A 548 -2.76 -40.86 19.22
C VAL A 548 -2.62 -41.52 20.59
N GLY A 549 -3.50 -41.18 21.53
CA GLY A 549 -3.65 -41.90 22.81
C GLY A 549 -2.42 -41.90 23.74
N GLY A 550 -1.43 -41.03 23.51
CA GLY A 550 -0.17 -40.99 24.24
C GLY A 550 0.96 -41.76 23.57
N GLU A 551 0.73 -42.36 22.40
CA GLU A 551 1.73 -43.01 21.55
C GLU A 551 1.82 -42.32 20.18
N ARG A 552 2.85 -42.65 19.39
CA ARG A 552 3.01 -42.24 17.99
C ARG A 552 3.19 -43.46 17.08
N VAL A 553 2.54 -43.49 15.92
CA VAL A 553 2.84 -44.50 14.87
C VAL A 553 3.76 -43.86 13.84
N GLU A 554 4.95 -44.43 13.64
CA GLU A 554 5.97 -43.91 12.73
C GLU A 554 5.81 -44.44 11.30
N PHE A 555 5.80 -43.54 10.32
CA PHE A 555 5.77 -43.84 8.89
C PHE A 555 7.03 -43.29 8.19
N GLY A 556 7.63 -44.11 7.33
CA GLY A 556 8.75 -43.70 6.46
C GLY A 556 8.33 -43.03 5.14
N SER A 557 7.03 -42.76 4.98
CA SER A 557 6.39 -42.26 3.77
C SER A 557 5.18 -41.42 4.19
N GLU A 558 5.06 -40.21 3.63
CA GLU A 558 3.96 -39.30 3.94
C GLU A 558 2.62 -39.80 3.36
N ASP A 559 2.64 -40.36 2.15
CA ASP A 559 1.47 -40.97 1.52
C ASP A 559 0.88 -42.11 2.36
N ASP A 560 1.74 -42.91 3.01
CA ASP A 560 1.29 -44.04 3.82
C ASP A 560 0.76 -43.61 5.19
N ALA A 561 1.31 -42.51 5.73
CA ALA A 561 0.75 -41.85 6.91
C ALA A 561 -0.64 -41.26 6.63
N LYS A 562 -0.81 -40.58 5.48
CA LYS A 562 -2.08 -40.00 5.02
C LYS A 562 -3.15 -41.06 4.78
N LYS A 563 -2.83 -42.14 4.05
CA LYS A 563 -3.73 -43.30 3.88
C LYS A 563 -4.19 -43.88 5.21
N GLU A 564 -3.30 -44.01 6.19
CA GLU A 564 -3.65 -44.59 7.50
C GLU A 564 -4.39 -43.60 8.42
N ALA A 565 -4.20 -42.29 8.26
CA ALA A 565 -5.04 -41.26 8.88
C ALA A 565 -6.48 -41.30 8.30
N ALA A 566 -6.62 -41.26 6.98
CA ALA A 566 -7.90 -41.37 6.29
C ALA A 566 -8.65 -42.65 6.68
N ARG A 567 -7.96 -43.80 6.73
CA ARG A 567 -8.50 -45.09 7.18
C ARG A 567 -9.04 -45.09 8.62
N ARG A 568 -8.60 -44.15 9.46
CA ARG A 568 -9.07 -43.96 10.85
C ARG A 568 -10.18 -42.90 10.98
N GLY A 569 -10.47 -42.16 9.92
CA GLY A 569 -11.30 -40.95 10.00
C GLY A 569 -10.58 -39.75 10.63
N SER A 570 -9.25 -39.72 10.55
CA SER A 570 -8.42 -38.57 10.90
C SER A 570 -8.14 -37.70 9.68
N ASP A 571 -7.82 -36.43 9.93
CA ASP A 571 -7.35 -35.49 8.90
C ASP A 571 -6.00 -35.93 8.30
N GLU A 572 -5.80 -35.65 7.01
CA GLU A 572 -4.58 -35.95 6.25
C GLU A 572 -3.54 -34.79 6.32
N VAL A 573 -3.88 -33.65 6.92
CA VAL A 573 -2.94 -32.55 7.18
C VAL A 573 -1.81 -33.03 8.09
N VAL A 574 -0.57 -32.82 7.62
CA VAL A 574 0.66 -33.07 8.37
C VAL A 574 1.15 -31.76 8.95
N TYR A 575 1.11 -31.63 10.27
CA TYR A 575 1.58 -30.45 10.99
C TYR A 575 3.10 -30.56 11.24
N THR A 576 3.90 -29.58 10.80
CA THR A 576 5.35 -29.58 11.08
C THR A 576 5.62 -28.90 12.42
N VAL A 577 6.48 -29.48 13.26
CA VAL A 577 6.76 -29.02 14.63
C VAL A 577 8.26 -28.97 14.91
N ALA A 578 8.68 -28.22 15.93
CA ALA A 578 10.10 -28.12 16.28
C ALA A 578 10.66 -29.49 16.72
N ASN A 579 11.96 -29.71 16.50
CA ASN A 579 12.59 -30.99 16.81
C ASN A 579 12.59 -31.25 18.32
N GLY A 580 12.41 -32.51 18.71
CA GLY A 580 12.30 -32.92 20.10
C GLY A 580 10.87 -32.93 20.65
N THR A 581 9.91 -32.31 19.96
CA THR A 581 8.47 -32.33 20.29
C THR A 581 7.94 -33.74 20.44
N LEU A 582 8.46 -34.70 19.66
CA LEU A 582 8.02 -36.09 19.68
C LEU A 582 8.92 -36.99 20.53
N SER A 583 10.12 -36.55 20.94
CA SER A 583 11.21 -37.41 21.48
C SER A 583 10.77 -38.40 22.55
N ASP A 584 10.00 -37.96 23.54
CA ASP A 584 9.58 -38.80 24.67
C ASP A 584 8.26 -39.56 24.42
N ILE A 585 7.60 -39.38 23.26
CA ILE A 585 6.35 -40.09 22.92
C ILE A 585 6.69 -41.53 22.49
N PRO A 586 6.17 -42.58 23.17
CA PRO A 586 6.42 -43.97 22.80
C PRO A 586 5.94 -44.29 21.39
N THR A 587 6.78 -45.01 20.62
CA THR A 587 6.40 -45.49 19.29
C THR A 587 5.53 -46.75 19.40
N GLY A 588 4.28 -46.65 18.96
CA GLY A 588 3.27 -47.71 19.01
C GLY A 588 3.33 -48.69 17.83
N ASN A 589 2.64 -49.83 17.98
CA ASN A 589 2.81 -51.02 17.12
C ASN A 589 2.15 -50.99 15.72
N GLY A 590 1.60 -49.85 15.27
CA GLY A 590 1.07 -49.70 13.90
C GLY A 590 -0.18 -50.53 13.57
N ILE A 591 -1.03 -50.83 14.55
CA ILE A 591 -2.30 -51.56 14.36
C ILE A 591 -3.33 -50.66 13.67
N THR A 592 -4.12 -51.19 12.72
CA THR A 592 -4.91 -50.44 11.74
C THR A 592 -6.41 -50.82 11.72
N ASN A 593 -7.29 -49.93 11.23
CA ASN A 593 -8.75 -50.13 11.21
C ASN A 593 -9.15 -51.32 10.32
N GLY A 594 -9.97 -52.25 10.82
CA GLY A 594 -10.25 -53.55 10.19
C GLY A 594 -9.25 -54.67 10.51
N ALA A 595 -8.22 -54.44 11.33
CA ALA A 595 -7.33 -55.51 11.78
C ALA A 595 -8.03 -56.44 12.77
N LEU A 596 -7.84 -57.75 12.60
CA LEU A 596 -8.25 -58.77 13.58
C LEU A 596 -7.25 -58.82 14.76
N LEU A 597 -7.79 -58.76 15.98
CA LEU A 597 -7.06 -58.55 17.24
C LEU A 597 -7.50 -59.52 18.33
N LYS A 598 -6.56 -59.85 19.23
CA LYS A 598 -6.85 -60.46 20.54
C LYS A 598 -5.82 -60.06 21.59
N THR A 599 -6.12 -60.30 22.87
CA THR A 599 -5.17 -60.14 23.98
C THR A 599 -4.23 -61.36 24.10
N PRO A 600 -3.18 -61.32 24.96
CA PRO A 600 -2.38 -62.50 25.28
C PRO A 600 -3.09 -63.45 26.26
N SER A 601 -4.27 -63.05 26.74
CA SER A 601 -5.01 -63.63 27.87
C SER A 601 -6.35 -64.27 27.47
N SER A 602 -6.80 -64.09 26.22
CA SER A 602 -8.09 -64.54 25.71
C SER A 602 -7.99 -64.95 24.24
N ASP A 603 -8.85 -65.88 23.83
CA ASP A 603 -9.06 -66.25 22.42
C ASP A 603 -10.29 -65.56 21.80
N ASP A 604 -10.97 -64.68 22.54
CA ASP A 604 -11.96 -63.75 21.98
C ASP A 604 -11.33 -62.89 20.88
N LEU A 605 -12.00 -62.82 19.73
CA LEU A 605 -11.57 -62.06 18.57
C LEU A 605 -12.32 -60.73 18.48
N TYR A 606 -11.57 -59.67 18.20
CA TYR A 606 -12.10 -58.32 17.98
C TYR A 606 -11.56 -57.76 16.67
N VAL A 607 -12.37 -56.98 15.98
CA VAL A 607 -11.96 -56.17 14.83
C VAL A 607 -11.86 -54.73 15.30
N LEU A 608 -10.80 -54.02 14.94
CA LEU A 608 -10.72 -52.57 15.18
C LEU A 608 -11.73 -51.86 14.25
N ASP A 609 -12.61 -51.06 14.83
CA ASP A 609 -13.64 -50.24 14.18
C ASP A 609 -13.37 -48.77 14.50
N GLY A 610 -12.50 -48.15 13.68
CA GLY A 610 -11.97 -46.80 13.93
C GLY A 610 -11.28 -46.71 15.30
N ALA A 611 -11.95 -46.08 16.26
CA ALA A 611 -11.51 -45.93 17.65
C ALA A 611 -12.15 -46.93 18.64
N HIS A 612 -12.87 -47.95 18.16
CA HIS A 612 -13.54 -48.95 18.99
C HIS A 612 -13.09 -50.38 18.66
N LEU A 613 -13.36 -51.33 19.54
CA LEU A 613 -13.28 -52.77 19.28
C LEU A 613 -14.68 -53.37 19.11
N VAL A 614 -14.95 -53.97 17.94
CA VAL A 614 -16.15 -54.79 17.69
C VAL A 614 -15.78 -56.24 17.91
N LYS A 615 -16.57 -57.00 18.69
CA LYS A 615 -16.34 -58.45 18.81
C LYS A 615 -16.77 -59.15 17.52
N ILE A 616 -16.01 -60.15 17.07
CA ILE A 616 -16.40 -61.01 15.94
C ILE A 616 -16.45 -62.48 16.39
N ALA A 617 -17.50 -63.19 16.00
CA ALA A 617 -17.86 -64.48 16.61
C ALA A 617 -16.82 -65.59 16.37
N ASN A 618 -16.11 -65.59 15.24
CA ASN A 618 -15.09 -66.58 14.92
C ASN A 618 -14.17 -66.11 13.76
N ALA A 619 -13.01 -66.76 13.63
CA ALA A 619 -11.99 -66.43 12.62
C ALA A 619 -12.45 -66.72 11.18
N GLN A 620 -13.32 -67.70 10.95
CA GLN A 620 -13.86 -67.98 9.60
C GLN A 620 -14.79 -66.85 9.14
N LEU A 621 -15.58 -66.27 10.05
CA LEU A 621 -16.39 -65.09 9.76
C LEU A 621 -15.49 -63.88 9.47
N ALA A 622 -14.44 -63.65 10.27
CA ALA A 622 -13.45 -62.61 10.00
C ALA A 622 -12.74 -62.77 8.64
N GLU A 623 -12.48 -64.02 8.22
CA GLU A 623 -11.98 -64.35 6.88
C GLU A 623 -13.01 -64.04 5.78
N ALA A 624 -14.29 -64.37 5.98
CA ALA A 624 -15.37 -64.07 5.03
C ALA A 624 -15.59 -62.55 4.83
N TYR A 625 -15.42 -61.73 5.88
CA TYR A 625 -15.45 -60.27 5.82
C TYR A 625 -14.16 -59.62 5.29
N GLY A 626 -13.09 -60.39 5.07
CA GLY A 626 -11.80 -59.86 4.57
C GLY A 626 -10.84 -59.33 5.64
N PHE A 627 -11.20 -59.36 6.92
CA PHE A 627 -10.32 -58.99 8.05
C PHE A 627 -9.18 -60.01 8.29
N GLY A 628 -9.29 -61.19 7.68
CA GLY A 628 -8.28 -62.25 7.68
C GLY A 628 -8.40 -63.22 8.86
N GLY A 629 -8.01 -64.48 8.65
CA GLY A 629 -8.19 -65.56 9.64
C GLY A 629 -7.17 -65.62 10.79
N THR A 630 -6.20 -64.70 10.88
CA THR A 630 -5.16 -64.70 11.92
C THR A 630 -5.12 -63.38 12.69
N ALA A 631 -5.42 -63.44 13.99
CA ALA A 631 -5.43 -62.27 14.86
C ALA A 631 -4.02 -61.83 15.30
N GLN A 632 -3.77 -60.52 15.30
CA GLN A 632 -2.59 -59.94 15.93
C GLN A 632 -2.77 -59.88 17.46
N VAL A 633 -1.69 -60.12 18.21
CA VAL A 633 -1.73 -60.09 19.68
C VAL A 633 -1.38 -58.69 20.18
N MET A 634 -2.37 -57.98 20.70
CA MET A 634 -2.23 -56.67 21.34
C MET A 634 -1.77 -56.82 22.80
N THR A 635 -1.13 -55.80 23.39
CA THR A 635 -0.85 -55.81 24.84
C THR A 635 -2.14 -55.59 25.63
N GLN A 636 -2.23 -56.14 26.85
CA GLN A 636 -3.42 -55.98 27.69
C GLN A 636 -3.73 -54.51 27.97
N ALA A 637 -2.71 -53.68 28.25
CA ALA A 637 -2.89 -52.25 28.54
C ALA A 637 -3.39 -51.46 27.31
N SER A 638 -2.87 -51.74 26.12
CA SER A 638 -3.36 -51.12 24.87
C SER A 638 -4.81 -51.53 24.58
N PHE A 639 -5.16 -52.78 24.86
CA PHE A 639 -6.50 -53.33 24.60
C PHE A 639 -7.56 -52.80 25.57
N ASP A 640 -7.23 -52.69 26.86
CA ASP A 640 -8.14 -52.15 27.88
C ASP A 640 -8.35 -50.62 27.74
N GLY A 641 -7.48 -49.94 26.97
CA GLY A 641 -7.61 -48.52 26.62
C GLY A 641 -8.54 -48.21 25.45
N ILE A 642 -9.03 -49.20 24.70
CA ILE A 642 -9.91 -49.00 23.53
C ILE A 642 -11.37 -49.36 23.92
N PRO A 643 -12.34 -48.44 23.76
CA PRO A 643 -13.74 -48.73 24.05
C PRO A 643 -14.30 -49.82 23.12
N LYS A 644 -15.27 -50.59 23.60
CA LYS A 644 -15.93 -51.65 22.82
C LYS A 644 -17.26 -51.16 22.29
N ARG A 645 -17.71 -51.70 21.16
CA ARG A 645 -19.11 -51.59 20.74
C ARG A 645 -19.97 -52.62 21.48
N ASP A 646 -21.25 -52.30 21.68
CA ASP A 646 -22.20 -53.18 22.37
C ASP A 646 -22.81 -54.28 21.46
N TYR A 647 -22.43 -54.33 20.18
CA TYR A 647 -22.83 -55.37 19.22
C TYR A 647 -21.67 -56.33 18.89
N THR A 648 -22.00 -57.50 18.33
CA THR A 648 -21.05 -58.53 17.88
C THR A 648 -21.33 -58.85 16.41
N ILE A 649 -20.29 -59.00 15.60
CA ILE A 649 -20.43 -59.53 14.24
C ILE A 649 -20.49 -61.06 14.34
N ASP A 650 -21.69 -61.62 14.24
CA ASP A 650 -21.96 -63.07 14.25
C ASP A 650 -22.67 -63.56 12.98
N SER A 651 -23.46 -62.71 12.32
CA SER A 651 -23.99 -62.93 10.98
C SER A 651 -22.98 -62.59 9.86
N ALA A 652 -23.13 -63.27 8.73
CA ALA A 652 -22.47 -62.91 7.47
C ALA A 652 -23.25 -61.90 6.64
N GLN A 653 -24.53 -61.65 6.98
CA GLN A 653 -25.29 -60.57 6.36
C GLN A 653 -25.16 -59.31 7.22
N PHE A 654 -25.02 -58.17 6.57
CA PHE A 654 -24.82 -56.88 7.23
C PHE A 654 -25.35 -55.73 6.38
N VAL A 655 -25.49 -54.55 6.99
CA VAL A 655 -25.88 -53.31 6.31
C VAL A 655 -24.69 -52.34 6.30
N CYS A 656 -24.43 -51.76 5.13
CA CYS A 656 -23.45 -50.70 4.92
C CYS A 656 -24.04 -49.66 3.95
N ASN A 657 -24.04 -48.37 4.34
CA ASN A 657 -24.61 -47.27 3.56
C ASN A 657 -26.03 -47.58 3.05
N ASP A 658 -26.90 -48.03 3.98
CA ASP A 658 -28.28 -48.50 3.75
C ASP A 658 -28.46 -49.70 2.79
N GLN A 659 -27.38 -50.24 2.22
CA GLN A 659 -27.40 -51.44 1.40
C GLN A 659 -27.12 -52.70 2.22
N THR A 660 -27.97 -53.74 2.10
CA THR A 660 -27.70 -55.05 2.68
C THR A 660 -26.75 -55.87 1.80
N LEU A 661 -25.71 -56.43 2.41
CA LEU A 661 -24.61 -57.15 1.76
C LEU A 661 -24.36 -58.50 2.46
N LEU A 662 -23.67 -59.41 1.77
CA LEU A 662 -23.27 -60.73 2.27
C LEU A 662 -21.74 -60.88 2.26
N ALA A 663 -21.15 -61.25 3.40
CA ALA A 663 -19.73 -61.53 3.55
C ALA A 663 -19.39 -62.94 3.05
N ALA A 664 -18.60 -63.03 1.98
CA ALA A 664 -18.07 -64.27 1.42
C ALA A 664 -16.78 -63.98 0.66
N GLU A 665 -15.92 -64.98 0.45
CA GLU A 665 -14.66 -64.85 -0.31
C GLU A 665 -13.68 -63.72 0.13
N GLY A 666 -13.89 -63.12 1.32
CA GLY A 666 -13.16 -61.93 1.78
C GLY A 666 -13.72 -60.61 1.25
N GLN A 667 -14.98 -60.59 0.79
CA GLN A 667 -15.63 -59.48 0.10
C GLN A 667 -17.11 -59.32 0.53
N ALA A 668 -17.66 -58.13 0.27
CA ALA A 668 -19.08 -57.83 0.39
C ALA A 668 -19.79 -58.08 -0.95
N HIS A 669 -20.65 -59.09 -1.00
CA HIS A 669 -21.44 -59.43 -2.19
C HIS A 669 -22.84 -58.79 -2.10
N PRO A 670 -23.27 -57.99 -3.11
CA PRO A 670 -24.62 -57.43 -3.14
C PRO A 670 -25.66 -58.49 -3.49
N TYR A 671 -26.86 -58.43 -2.91
CA TYR A 671 -27.95 -59.30 -3.34
C TYR A 671 -28.50 -58.90 -4.70
N ARG A 672 -28.74 -59.88 -5.59
CA ARG A 672 -29.26 -59.64 -6.95
C ARG A 672 -30.74 -59.21 -6.98
N SER A 673 -31.49 -59.49 -5.91
CA SER A 673 -32.86 -59.00 -5.69
C SER A 673 -33.26 -59.09 -4.22
N ALA A 674 -34.33 -58.39 -3.83
CA ALA A 674 -34.87 -58.43 -2.48
C ALA A 674 -35.47 -59.81 -2.13
N GLU A 675 -35.98 -60.54 -3.13
CA GLU A 675 -36.46 -61.92 -2.98
C GLU A 675 -35.31 -62.88 -2.62
N LEU A 676 -34.11 -62.68 -3.17
CA LEU A 676 -32.94 -63.49 -2.80
C LEU A 676 -32.46 -63.17 -1.38
N GLN A 677 -32.41 -61.89 -1.00
CA GLN A 677 -32.12 -61.48 0.36
C GLN A 677 -33.11 -62.12 1.37
N ALA A 678 -34.40 -62.08 1.06
CA ALA A 678 -35.44 -62.73 1.86
C ALA A 678 -35.34 -64.28 1.85
N ALA A 679 -34.88 -64.88 0.75
CA ALA A 679 -34.63 -66.32 0.66
C ALA A 679 -33.40 -66.77 1.45
N TYR A 680 -32.40 -65.89 1.64
CA TYR A 680 -31.29 -66.10 2.56
C TYR A 680 -31.74 -66.04 4.02
N GLY A 681 -32.58 -65.06 4.38
CA GLY A 681 -33.25 -65.03 5.68
C GLY A 681 -32.32 -64.86 6.90
N LEU A 682 -31.10 -64.38 6.69
CA LEU A 682 -30.15 -64.07 7.75
C LEU A 682 -30.54 -62.77 8.48
N GLU A 683 -30.18 -62.66 9.76
CA GLU A 683 -30.21 -61.38 10.48
C GLU A 683 -29.05 -60.48 10.00
N SER A 684 -29.20 -59.15 10.08
CA SER A 684 -28.21 -58.19 9.57
C SER A 684 -27.88 -57.11 10.58
N GLU A 685 -26.62 -57.10 11.03
CA GLU A 685 -26.08 -55.99 11.82
C GLU A 685 -25.73 -54.80 10.93
N THR A 686 -25.91 -53.58 11.44
CA THR A 686 -25.50 -52.36 10.73
C THR A 686 -24.10 -51.98 11.15
N LEU A 687 -23.14 -52.10 10.24
CA LEU A 687 -21.74 -51.78 10.54
C LEU A 687 -21.51 -50.26 10.49
N SER A 688 -20.46 -49.79 11.15
CA SER A 688 -20.06 -48.39 11.07
C SER A 688 -19.57 -48.05 9.65
N PRO A 689 -19.69 -46.78 9.20
CA PRO A 689 -19.07 -46.33 7.95
C PRO A 689 -17.57 -46.62 7.90
N GLN A 690 -16.87 -46.54 9.05
CA GLN A 690 -15.44 -46.81 9.18
C GLN A 690 -15.09 -48.28 8.94
N LEU A 691 -15.96 -49.22 9.34
CA LEU A 691 -15.77 -50.65 9.12
C LEU A 691 -16.26 -51.08 7.73
N CYS A 692 -17.35 -50.48 7.24
CA CYS A 692 -17.82 -50.63 5.86
C CYS A 692 -16.73 -50.23 4.85
N GLY A 693 -16.03 -49.11 5.07
CA GLY A 693 -14.99 -48.59 4.17
C GLY A 693 -13.74 -49.46 4.04
N VAL A 694 -13.56 -50.48 4.87
CA VAL A 694 -12.42 -51.42 4.81
C VAL A 694 -12.79 -52.83 4.34
N ILE A 695 -14.07 -53.11 4.07
CA ILE A 695 -14.52 -54.39 3.48
C ILE A 695 -14.53 -54.25 1.94
N PRO A 696 -13.78 -55.08 1.19
CA PRO A 696 -13.77 -54.98 -0.27
C PRO A 696 -15.12 -55.36 -0.89
N VAL A 697 -15.72 -54.52 -1.73
CA VAL A 697 -17.00 -54.83 -2.39
C VAL A 697 -16.79 -55.67 -3.64
N SER A 698 -17.51 -56.79 -3.75
CA SER A 698 -17.46 -57.67 -4.92
C SER A 698 -18.33 -57.17 -6.06
N GLN A 699 -17.85 -57.36 -7.29
CA GLN A 699 -18.65 -57.17 -8.51
C GLN A 699 -19.49 -58.41 -8.85
N GLN A 700 -19.35 -59.50 -8.09
CA GLN A 700 -20.20 -60.70 -8.21
C GLN A 700 -21.32 -60.62 -7.16
N PRO A 701 -22.61 -60.60 -7.55
CA PRO A 701 -23.69 -60.60 -6.57
C PRO A 701 -23.82 -61.98 -5.89
N ALA A 702 -24.45 -62.00 -4.72
CA ALA A 702 -24.92 -63.24 -4.12
C ALA A 702 -25.93 -63.94 -5.05
N THR A 703 -25.96 -65.27 -5.00
CA THR A 703 -26.84 -66.12 -5.84
C THR A 703 -27.57 -67.14 -4.97
N GLU A 704 -28.57 -67.81 -5.53
CA GLU A 704 -29.29 -68.92 -4.88
C GLU A 704 -28.38 -70.12 -4.54
N PHE A 705 -27.12 -70.13 -5.02
CA PHE A 705 -26.22 -71.27 -4.94
C PHE A 705 -24.94 -70.92 -4.16
N ILE A 706 -24.66 -71.69 -3.12
CA ILE A 706 -23.42 -71.60 -2.33
C ILE A 706 -22.60 -72.90 -2.40
N THR A 707 -21.28 -72.76 -2.32
CA THR A 707 -20.33 -73.87 -2.18
C THR A 707 -19.51 -73.72 -0.92
N THR A 708 -19.35 -74.79 -0.14
CA THR A 708 -18.39 -74.78 0.98
C THR A 708 -16.98 -75.09 0.51
N ALA A 709 -15.97 -74.75 1.31
CA ALA A 709 -14.56 -75.10 1.06
C ALA A 709 -14.28 -76.60 0.87
N LYS A 710 -15.24 -77.49 1.20
CA LYS A 710 -15.18 -78.94 0.97
C LYS A 710 -15.77 -79.37 -0.40
N GLY A 711 -16.17 -78.41 -1.24
CA GLY A 711 -16.76 -78.67 -2.55
C GLY A 711 -18.19 -79.22 -2.51
N ALA A 712 -18.94 -78.95 -1.44
CA ALA A 712 -20.36 -79.33 -1.33
C ALA A 712 -21.25 -78.17 -1.78
N TRP A 713 -22.19 -78.46 -2.70
CA TRP A 713 -23.03 -77.48 -3.40
C TRP A 713 -24.42 -77.45 -2.74
N TYR A 714 -24.94 -76.26 -2.42
CA TYR A 714 -26.27 -76.10 -1.83
C TYR A 714 -27.06 -75.03 -2.57
N ALA A 715 -28.36 -75.26 -2.73
CA ALA A 715 -29.32 -74.20 -3.05
C ALA A 715 -29.89 -73.62 -1.75
N ILE A 716 -30.00 -72.30 -1.67
CA ILE A 716 -30.67 -71.57 -0.60
C ILE A 716 -32.15 -71.42 -0.98
N ILE A 717 -33.05 -72.01 -0.19
CA ILE A 717 -34.49 -72.03 -0.48
C ILE A 717 -35.26 -71.79 0.81
N ASN A 718 -35.96 -70.66 0.91
CA ASN A 718 -36.79 -70.27 2.06
C ASN A 718 -36.03 -70.34 3.41
N GLY A 719 -34.80 -69.82 3.45
CA GLY A 719 -33.91 -69.85 4.61
C GLY A 719 -33.15 -71.17 4.82
N GLU A 720 -33.50 -72.26 4.13
CA GLU A 720 -32.80 -73.55 4.26
C GLU A 720 -31.69 -73.71 3.22
N LYS A 721 -30.50 -74.17 3.65
CA LYS A 721 -29.53 -74.76 2.72
C LYS A 721 -29.97 -76.18 2.35
N ARG A 722 -30.06 -76.47 1.05
CA ARG A 722 -30.48 -77.77 0.52
C ARG A 722 -29.40 -78.34 -0.38
N LEU A 723 -28.76 -79.41 0.09
CA LEU A 723 -27.66 -80.07 -0.60
C LEU A 723 -28.08 -80.50 -2.01
N ILE A 724 -27.35 -80.07 -3.02
CA ILE A 724 -27.55 -80.46 -4.42
C ILE A 724 -26.85 -81.81 -4.63
N GLY A 725 -27.63 -82.87 -4.90
CA GLY A 725 -27.07 -84.23 -4.97
C GLY A 725 -26.17 -84.49 -6.18
N TRP A 726 -26.37 -83.75 -7.27
CA TRP A 726 -25.67 -83.93 -8.57
C TRP A 726 -25.58 -82.57 -9.28
N PRO A 727 -24.43 -82.18 -9.89
CA PRO A 727 -24.25 -80.86 -10.51
C PRO A 727 -25.30 -80.49 -11.56
N GLU A 728 -25.81 -81.49 -12.30
CA GLU A 728 -26.84 -81.36 -13.32
C GLU A 728 -28.15 -80.78 -12.76
N ILE A 729 -28.43 -80.97 -11.46
CA ILE A 729 -29.60 -80.39 -10.78
C ILE A 729 -29.42 -78.89 -10.57
N GLY A 730 -28.21 -78.42 -10.24
CA GLY A 730 -27.90 -76.99 -10.16
C GLY A 730 -28.07 -76.32 -11.52
N VAL A 731 -27.49 -76.91 -12.58
CA VAL A 731 -27.67 -76.43 -13.96
C VAL A 731 -29.16 -76.39 -14.35
N ALA A 732 -29.93 -77.44 -14.02
CA ALA A 732 -31.37 -77.49 -14.26
C ALA A 732 -32.21 -76.51 -13.40
N MET A 733 -31.60 -75.85 -12.42
CA MET A 733 -32.19 -74.78 -11.61
C MET A 733 -31.68 -73.37 -12.01
N GLY A 734 -30.92 -73.26 -13.11
CA GLY A 734 -30.41 -71.97 -13.61
C GLY A 734 -29.09 -71.53 -13.00
N MET A 735 -28.32 -72.43 -12.38
CA MET A 735 -27.02 -72.11 -11.81
C MET A 735 -26.01 -71.70 -12.89
N PRO A 736 -25.32 -70.54 -12.76
CA PRO A 736 -24.51 -69.98 -13.84
C PRO A 736 -23.19 -70.76 -14.06
N GLU A 737 -22.67 -70.74 -15.29
CA GLU A 737 -21.42 -71.43 -15.67
C GLU A 737 -20.17 -71.00 -14.88
N ARG A 738 -20.21 -69.84 -14.21
CA ARG A 738 -19.12 -69.35 -13.35
C ARG A 738 -19.21 -69.83 -11.90
N GLY A 739 -20.24 -70.59 -11.53
CA GLY A 739 -20.35 -71.30 -10.26
C GLY A 739 -21.15 -70.58 -9.17
N SER A 740 -21.22 -71.24 -8.03
CA SER A 740 -21.79 -70.75 -6.77
C SER A 740 -20.82 -69.85 -6.02
N LEU A 741 -21.37 -69.01 -5.15
CA LEU A 741 -20.56 -68.21 -4.21
C LEU A 741 -19.86 -69.14 -3.20
N GLN A 742 -18.55 -69.02 -3.03
CA GLN A 742 -17.81 -69.84 -2.06
C GLN A 742 -17.90 -69.23 -0.66
N VAL A 743 -18.53 -69.96 0.26
CA VAL A 743 -18.67 -69.58 1.67
C VAL A 743 -17.80 -70.46 2.56
N VAL A 744 -17.33 -69.88 3.67
CA VAL A 744 -16.68 -70.64 4.76
C VAL A 744 -17.70 -71.54 5.47
N ASP A 745 -17.23 -72.59 6.14
CA ASP A 745 -18.14 -73.56 6.80
C ASP A 745 -19.08 -72.88 7.82
N SER A 746 -18.61 -71.93 8.63
CA SER A 746 -19.45 -71.20 9.60
C SER A 746 -20.59 -70.40 8.96
N VAL A 747 -20.36 -69.82 7.77
CA VAL A 747 -21.38 -69.09 7.00
C VAL A 747 -22.33 -70.05 6.30
N ALA A 748 -21.88 -71.24 5.90
CA ALA A 748 -22.81 -72.28 5.48
C ALA A 748 -23.65 -72.80 6.66
N ASP A 749 -23.09 -72.92 7.87
CA ASP A 749 -23.77 -73.49 9.04
C ASP A 749 -24.73 -72.53 9.76
N SER A 750 -24.82 -71.26 9.37
CA SER A 750 -25.91 -70.37 9.77
C SER A 750 -27.27 -70.77 9.17
N PHE A 751 -27.28 -71.43 8.01
CA PHE A 751 -28.51 -71.89 7.36
C PHE A 751 -28.98 -73.25 7.90
N PRO A 752 -30.25 -73.39 8.34
CA PRO A 752 -30.88 -74.68 8.60
C PRO A 752 -30.73 -75.65 7.42
N THR A 753 -30.41 -76.92 7.70
CA THR A 753 -30.21 -77.93 6.65
C THR A 753 -31.52 -78.57 6.24
N GLY A 754 -32.02 -78.21 5.06
CA GLY A 754 -33.20 -78.78 4.44
C GLY A 754 -32.94 -80.09 3.70
N SER A 755 -33.99 -80.64 3.09
CA SER A 755 -33.91 -81.90 2.33
C SER A 755 -33.01 -81.79 1.09
N THR A 756 -32.12 -82.77 0.89
CA THR A 756 -31.30 -82.92 -0.32
C THR A 756 -32.13 -82.87 -1.60
N LEU A 757 -31.70 -82.05 -2.56
CA LEU A 757 -32.31 -81.95 -3.88
C LEU A 757 -31.81 -83.10 -4.76
N LEU A 758 -32.76 -83.95 -5.17
CA LEU A 758 -32.58 -85.03 -6.14
C LEU A 758 -33.19 -84.70 -7.51
N GLY A 759 -33.63 -83.46 -7.69
CA GLY A 759 -34.22 -82.87 -8.89
C GLY A 759 -34.62 -81.42 -8.60
N ALA A 760 -34.90 -80.64 -9.65
CA ALA A 760 -35.35 -79.25 -9.50
C ALA A 760 -36.73 -79.16 -8.80
N PRO A 761 -36.96 -78.22 -7.87
CA PRO A 761 -38.26 -78.04 -7.23
C PRO A 761 -39.38 -77.72 -8.21
N ALA A 762 -40.58 -78.28 -7.98
CA ALA A 762 -41.75 -77.98 -8.79
C ALA A 762 -42.18 -76.51 -8.59
N GLY A 763 -42.18 -75.74 -9.69
CA GLY A 763 -42.45 -74.30 -9.65
C GLY A 763 -41.22 -73.42 -9.42
N TRP A 764 -39.99 -73.96 -9.45
CA TRP A 764 -38.77 -73.16 -9.45
C TRP A 764 -38.73 -72.24 -10.69
N PRO A 765 -38.51 -70.92 -10.54
CA PRO A 765 -38.38 -70.03 -11.68
C PRO A 765 -37.05 -70.26 -12.39
N LEU A 766 -37.11 -70.65 -13.66
CA LEU A 766 -35.95 -70.55 -14.55
C LEU A 766 -35.73 -69.07 -14.91
N PRO A 767 -34.48 -68.58 -15.00
CA PRO A 767 -34.21 -67.25 -15.54
C PRO A 767 -34.65 -67.20 -17.01
N ASP A 768 -35.42 -66.17 -17.37
CA ASP A 768 -36.00 -66.04 -18.71
C ASP A 768 -34.96 -65.44 -19.68
N ASP A 769 -34.64 -66.18 -20.75
CA ASP A 769 -33.48 -65.96 -21.64
C ASP A 769 -33.68 -64.77 -22.63
N THR A 770 -34.52 -63.80 -22.25
CA THR A 770 -34.97 -62.68 -23.09
C THR A 770 -34.91 -61.30 -22.42
N ALA A 771 -34.52 -61.23 -21.14
CA ALA A 771 -34.26 -59.95 -20.46
C ALA A 771 -32.94 -59.32 -20.93
N THR A 772 -32.95 -58.66 -22.10
CA THR A 772 -31.90 -57.70 -22.44
C THR A 772 -31.98 -56.54 -21.44
N PRO A 773 -30.88 -56.16 -20.75
CA PRO A 773 -30.91 -55.00 -19.86
C PRO A 773 -31.11 -53.73 -20.69
N GLU A 774 -32.30 -53.14 -20.57
CA GLU A 774 -32.53 -51.76 -21.02
C GLU A 774 -31.59 -50.84 -20.21
N PRO A 775 -30.84 -49.93 -20.84
CA PRO A 775 -29.79 -49.19 -20.15
C PRO A 775 -30.40 -48.27 -19.10
N THR A 776 -30.11 -48.54 -17.82
CA THR A 776 -30.47 -47.67 -16.70
C THR A 776 -29.98 -46.25 -17.00
N ALA A 777 -30.90 -45.30 -17.03
CA ALA A 777 -30.58 -43.90 -17.31
C ALA A 777 -29.57 -43.36 -16.29
N THR A 778 -28.60 -42.58 -16.78
CA THR A 778 -27.74 -41.76 -15.93
C THR A 778 -28.61 -40.83 -15.06
N PRO A 779 -28.34 -40.68 -13.76
CA PRO A 779 -29.11 -39.76 -12.93
C PRO A 779 -28.91 -38.31 -13.41
N GLU A 780 -29.99 -37.70 -13.87
CA GLU A 780 -30.06 -36.26 -14.15
C GLU A 780 -30.20 -35.50 -12.81
N PRO A 781 -29.53 -34.34 -12.61
CA PRO A 781 -29.47 -33.69 -11.31
C PRO A 781 -30.85 -33.21 -10.84
N THR A 782 -31.19 -33.53 -9.58
CA THR A 782 -32.45 -33.12 -8.94
C THR A 782 -32.53 -31.60 -8.80
N ALA A 783 -33.61 -31.00 -9.34
CA ALA A 783 -33.88 -29.57 -9.20
C ALA A 783 -34.33 -29.21 -7.77
N THR A 784 -33.79 -28.11 -7.25
CA THR A 784 -34.23 -27.48 -5.99
C THR A 784 -35.67 -26.93 -6.12
N PRO A 785 -36.53 -27.07 -5.10
CA PRO A 785 -37.94 -26.64 -5.19
C PRO A 785 -38.10 -25.11 -5.26
N GLU A 786 -39.00 -24.68 -6.14
CA GLU A 786 -39.41 -23.28 -6.36
C GLU A 786 -40.53 -22.88 -5.36
N PRO A 787 -40.50 -21.67 -4.77
CA PRO A 787 -41.48 -21.27 -3.76
C PRO A 787 -42.86 -20.95 -4.33
N THR A 788 -43.92 -21.21 -3.55
CA THR A 788 -45.32 -21.07 -3.98
C THR A 788 -45.82 -19.62 -3.90
N GLU A 789 -46.45 -19.13 -4.97
CA GLU A 789 -47.10 -17.81 -4.99
C GLU A 789 -48.28 -17.69 -4.00
N SER A 790 -48.52 -16.47 -3.52
CA SER A 790 -49.73 -16.08 -2.78
C SER A 790 -50.31 -14.79 -3.36
N ALA A 791 -51.64 -14.68 -3.39
CA ALA A 791 -52.33 -13.81 -4.34
C ALA A 791 -52.41 -12.32 -3.97
N THR A 792 -52.30 -11.47 -4.99
CA THR A 792 -52.58 -10.02 -4.95
C THR A 792 -54.00 -9.71 -5.48
N PRO A 793 -54.80 -8.86 -4.82
CA PRO A 793 -56.15 -8.49 -5.27
C PRO A 793 -56.16 -7.35 -6.33
N GLU A 794 -57.22 -7.31 -7.15
CA GLU A 794 -57.44 -6.33 -8.22
C GLU A 794 -57.83 -4.91 -7.75
N PRO A 795 -57.66 -3.87 -8.60
CA PRO A 795 -57.89 -2.46 -8.26
C PRO A 795 -59.35 -2.00 -8.43
N THR A 796 -59.65 -0.77 -7.99
CA THR A 796 -60.89 -0.04 -8.32
C THR A 796 -60.56 1.45 -8.54
N ALA A 797 -61.17 2.07 -9.56
CA ALA A 797 -60.76 3.38 -10.09
C ALA A 797 -61.62 4.57 -9.60
N THR A 798 -61.11 5.81 -9.75
CA THR A 798 -61.93 7.05 -9.77
C THR A 798 -61.31 8.17 -10.63
N VAL A 799 -61.93 8.37 -11.80
CA VAL A 799 -62.28 9.62 -12.54
C VAL A 799 -61.38 10.88 -12.50
N THR A 800 -61.16 11.45 -13.71
CA THR A 800 -60.46 12.70 -14.07
C THR A 800 -61.23 14.01 -13.76
N PRO A 801 -60.62 15.21 -13.93
CA PRO A 801 -61.01 16.04 -15.09
C PRO A 801 -59.89 16.79 -15.82
N GLN A 802 -60.21 17.23 -17.05
CA GLN A 802 -59.44 18.04 -18.03
C GLN A 802 -59.90 19.53 -17.95
N PRO A 803 -59.47 20.50 -18.82
CA PRO A 803 -58.28 20.62 -19.68
C PRO A 803 -57.58 22.02 -19.63
N SER A 804 -56.42 22.17 -20.30
CA SER A 804 -56.17 23.15 -21.39
C SER A 804 -54.67 23.19 -21.79
N GLY A 805 -54.35 23.49 -23.05
CA GLY A 805 -52.98 23.69 -23.55
C GLY A 805 -52.94 24.72 -24.68
N THR A 806 -51.78 25.01 -25.29
CA THR A 806 -51.68 25.76 -26.58
C THR A 806 -50.33 25.56 -27.30
N ALA A 807 -50.42 25.10 -28.56
CA ALA A 807 -49.58 25.31 -29.76
C ALA A 807 -48.02 25.34 -29.73
N THR A 808 -47.45 24.47 -30.58
CA THR A 808 -46.14 24.57 -31.27
C THR A 808 -46.14 25.69 -32.34
N PRO A 809 -44.97 26.07 -32.88
CA PRO A 809 -44.82 25.89 -34.34
C PRO A 809 -43.43 25.39 -34.83
N GLU A 810 -43.47 24.66 -35.95
CA GLU A 810 -42.38 24.21 -36.86
C GLU A 810 -42.48 25.05 -38.18
N PRO A 811 -41.77 24.78 -39.32
CA PRO A 811 -40.53 24.02 -39.64
C PRO A 811 -39.58 24.78 -40.65
N THR A 812 -38.72 24.05 -41.39
CA THR A 812 -38.08 24.39 -42.72
C THR A 812 -36.68 25.06 -42.67
N ALA A 813 -35.53 24.40 -42.93
CA ALA A 813 -34.92 23.88 -44.20
C ALA A 813 -34.26 24.97 -45.11
N THR A 814 -33.24 24.75 -45.98
CA THR A 814 -32.76 23.52 -46.67
C THR A 814 -31.30 23.63 -47.23
N SER A 815 -30.57 22.49 -47.31
CA SER A 815 -29.60 22.04 -48.37
C SER A 815 -28.25 22.72 -48.75
N THR A 816 -27.27 21.85 -49.07
CA THR A 816 -26.10 21.96 -50.03
C THR A 816 -24.88 22.83 -49.64
N SER A 817 -23.63 22.52 -50.08
CA SER A 817 -23.09 21.48 -51.01
C SER A 817 -21.60 21.13 -50.79
N ALA A 818 -21.16 19.92 -51.19
CA ALA A 818 -19.76 19.55 -51.52
C ALA A 818 -19.58 19.41 -53.06
N PRO A 819 -18.36 19.52 -53.63
CA PRO A 819 -17.36 18.41 -53.81
C PRO A 819 -15.92 18.83 -53.39
N THR A 820 -14.88 18.00 -53.18
CA THR A 820 -14.31 16.75 -53.80
C THR A 820 -13.30 16.99 -54.94
N GLU A 821 -12.01 16.65 -54.73
CA GLU A 821 -11.06 15.91 -55.62
C GLU A 821 -9.54 16.15 -55.31
N THR A 822 -8.88 15.11 -54.78
CA THR A 822 -7.64 14.38 -55.21
C THR A 822 -6.68 14.99 -56.29
N PRO A 823 -5.40 14.53 -56.42
CA PRO A 823 -4.21 14.53 -55.51
C PRO A 823 -2.95 15.22 -56.16
N SER A 824 -1.73 15.12 -55.56
CA SER A 824 -0.46 14.71 -56.28
C SER A 824 0.91 15.03 -55.59
N ALA A 825 1.68 13.96 -55.30
CA ALA A 825 3.16 13.78 -55.44
C ALA A 825 4.24 14.51 -54.59
N THR A 826 5.39 13.80 -54.47
CA THR A 826 6.76 14.22 -54.05
C THR A 826 7.05 14.09 -52.54
N ALA A 827 8.14 13.49 -52.03
CA ALA A 827 9.34 12.88 -52.66
C ALA A 827 9.74 11.51 -52.03
N THR A 828 10.67 10.81 -52.68
CA THR A 828 11.27 9.54 -52.22
C THR A 828 12.32 9.72 -51.13
N ALA A 829 12.37 8.81 -50.15
CA ALA A 829 13.50 8.58 -49.26
C ALA A 829 13.97 7.12 -49.33
N THR A 830 15.28 6.89 -49.15
CA THR A 830 15.96 5.58 -49.25
C THR A 830 15.73 4.75 -47.98
N PRO A 831 15.56 3.41 -48.07
CA PRO A 831 15.32 2.58 -46.88
C PRO A 831 16.53 2.50 -45.94
N SER A 832 16.22 2.44 -44.64
CA SER A 832 17.12 1.93 -43.58
C SER A 832 16.65 0.53 -43.17
N GLU A 833 17.52 -0.25 -42.53
CA GLU A 833 17.32 -1.69 -42.35
C GLU A 833 16.19 -2.03 -41.37
N THR A 834 15.38 -3.02 -41.73
CA THR A 834 14.24 -3.49 -40.92
C THR A 834 14.70 -4.42 -39.81
N ALA A 835 14.62 -3.96 -38.55
CA ALA A 835 14.68 -4.86 -37.41
C ALA A 835 13.45 -5.79 -37.39
N THR A 836 13.68 -7.10 -37.22
CA THR A 836 12.60 -8.08 -37.08
C THR A 836 11.73 -7.76 -35.86
N PRO A 837 10.41 -7.59 -36.00
CA PRO A 837 9.54 -7.39 -34.84
C PRO A 837 9.44 -8.69 -34.03
N THR A 838 9.82 -8.64 -32.75
CA THR A 838 9.39 -9.61 -31.74
C THR A 838 7.86 -9.66 -31.73
N PRO A 839 7.22 -10.84 -31.61
CA PRO A 839 5.76 -10.92 -31.54
C PRO A 839 5.26 -10.19 -30.29
N THR A 840 4.57 -9.06 -30.51
CA THR A 840 3.78 -8.39 -29.47
C THR A 840 2.62 -9.30 -29.08
N GLU A 841 2.43 -9.57 -27.80
CA GLU A 841 1.23 -10.26 -27.33
C GLU A 841 -0.01 -9.42 -27.69
N THR A 842 -1.04 -10.07 -28.22
CA THR A 842 -2.30 -9.38 -28.54
C THR A 842 -3.04 -9.12 -27.24
N ALA A 843 -3.08 -7.85 -26.83
CA ALA A 843 -3.70 -7.43 -25.58
C ALA A 843 -5.15 -7.91 -25.47
N GLU A 844 -5.50 -8.42 -24.30
CA GLU A 844 -6.85 -8.89 -23.96
C GLU A 844 -7.80 -7.67 -23.90
N PRO A 845 -8.89 -7.64 -24.70
CA PRO A 845 -9.71 -6.44 -24.88
C PRO A 845 -10.51 -6.12 -23.62
N ALA A 846 -10.77 -4.82 -23.40
CA ALA A 846 -11.52 -4.35 -22.24
C ALA A 846 -12.95 -4.92 -22.20
N VAL A 847 -13.41 -5.32 -21.02
CA VAL A 847 -14.80 -5.67 -20.73
C VAL A 847 -15.61 -4.41 -20.38
N PRO A 848 -16.93 -4.35 -20.62
CA PRO A 848 -17.76 -3.25 -20.13
C PRO A 848 -17.78 -3.22 -18.59
N LEU A 849 -17.95 -2.02 -18.04
CA LEU A 849 -18.05 -1.73 -16.60
C LEU A 849 -19.09 -0.63 -16.36
N GLU A 850 -19.80 -0.71 -15.24
CA GLU A 850 -20.77 0.27 -14.76
C GLU A 850 -20.31 0.92 -13.44
N SER A 851 -20.95 2.03 -13.03
CA SER A 851 -20.62 2.67 -11.75
C SER A 851 -21.08 1.82 -10.57
N GLY A 852 -20.21 1.71 -9.57
CA GLY A 852 -20.34 0.84 -8.42
C GLY A 852 -19.93 -0.61 -8.67
N ASP A 853 -19.29 -0.91 -9.80
CA ASP A 853 -18.67 -2.22 -10.03
C ASP A 853 -17.32 -2.28 -9.31
N VAL A 854 -17.07 -3.39 -8.61
CA VAL A 854 -15.82 -3.64 -7.89
C VAL A 854 -14.93 -4.51 -8.77
N ILE A 855 -13.75 -4.00 -9.11
CA ILE A 855 -12.82 -4.62 -10.07
C ILE A 855 -11.44 -4.88 -9.43
N THR A 856 -10.75 -5.89 -9.93
CA THR A 856 -9.34 -6.16 -9.64
C THR A 856 -8.59 -6.51 -10.93
N ASN A 857 -7.27 -6.35 -10.96
CA ASN A 857 -6.47 -6.74 -12.11
C ASN A 857 -6.13 -8.24 -12.08
N LYS A 858 -5.72 -8.80 -13.23
CA LYS A 858 -5.35 -10.22 -13.37
C LYS A 858 -4.18 -10.70 -12.48
N ALA A 859 -3.51 -9.77 -11.78
CA ALA A 859 -2.41 -10.04 -10.84
C ALA A 859 -2.81 -9.84 -9.37
N GLY A 860 -4.05 -9.44 -9.07
CA GLY A 860 -4.56 -9.24 -7.70
C GLY A 860 -3.91 -8.09 -6.93
N THR A 861 -3.23 -7.14 -7.60
CA THR A 861 -2.39 -6.13 -6.93
C THR A 861 -3.15 -4.90 -6.41
N GLY A 862 -4.48 -4.97 -6.32
CA GLY A 862 -5.35 -3.89 -5.88
C GLY A 862 -6.82 -4.21 -6.15
N VAL A 863 -7.71 -3.46 -5.49
CA VAL A 863 -9.15 -3.49 -5.75
C VAL A 863 -9.62 -2.05 -5.92
N TRP A 864 -10.49 -1.81 -6.90
CA TRP A 864 -11.04 -0.51 -7.22
C TRP A 864 -12.56 -0.60 -7.33
N ILE A 865 -13.26 0.48 -6.95
CA ILE A 865 -14.66 0.67 -7.33
C ILE A 865 -14.76 1.71 -8.43
N VAL A 866 -15.54 1.41 -9.47
CA VAL A 866 -15.85 2.34 -10.57
C VAL A 866 -16.77 3.43 -10.04
N ASN A 867 -16.36 4.69 -10.16
CA ASN A 867 -16.99 5.84 -9.52
C ASN A 867 -17.25 6.94 -10.56
N GLY A 868 -18.23 6.73 -11.44
CA GLY A 868 -18.43 7.55 -12.63
C GLY A 868 -17.24 7.42 -13.58
N GLU A 869 -16.68 8.56 -14.00
CA GLU A 869 -15.50 8.64 -14.87
C GLU A 869 -14.16 8.37 -14.13
N LYS A 870 -14.19 7.87 -12.89
CA LYS A 870 -13.02 7.63 -12.04
C LYS A 870 -12.97 6.20 -11.51
N LEU A 871 -11.78 5.74 -11.14
CA LEU A 871 -11.62 4.59 -10.25
C LEU A 871 -11.26 5.10 -8.85
N LEU A 872 -11.98 4.64 -7.83
CA LEU A 872 -11.54 4.76 -6.45
C LEU A 872 -10.80 3.49 -6.05
N GLN A 873 -9.49 3.59 -5.82
CA GLN A 873 -8.69 2.51 -5.27
C GLN A 873 -9.05 2.33 -3.80
N LEU A 874 -9.55 1.16 -3.42
CA LEU A 874 -9.90 0.86 -2.04
C LEU A 874 -8.61 0.73 -1.22
N GLY A 875 -8.50 1.50 -0.15
CA GLY A 875 -7.33 1.50 0.73
C GLY A 875 -7.13 0.18 1.46
N SER A 876 -8.24 -0.52 1.76
CA SER A 876 -8.25 -1.75 2.55
C SER A 876 -9.50 -2.58 2.34
N ARG A 877 -9.53 -3.79 2.94
CA ARG A 877 -10.75 -4.59 3.07
C ARG A 877 -11.74 -3.97 4.07
N ASP A 878 -11.23 -3.38 5.16
CA ASP A 878 -12.05 -2.87 6.25
C ASP A 878 -12.75 -1.56 5.91
N VAL A 879 -12.16 -0.70 5.06
CA VAL A 879 -12.83 0.47 4.47
C VAL A 879 -14.03 0.02 3.62
N ALA A 880 -13.83 -1.01 2.80
CA ALA A 880 -14.87 -1.56 1.94
C ALA A 880 -16.00 -2.18 2.78
N ALA A 881 -15.66 -2.97 3.80
CA ALA A 881 -16.62 -3.55 4.74
C ALA A 881 -17.40 -2.47 5.52
N GLN A 882 -16.72 -1.43 6.01
CA GLN A 882 -17.35 -0.30 6.72
C GLN A 882 -18.44 0.39 5.89
N ILE A 883 -18.21 0.64 4.60
CA ILE A 883 -19.20 1.29 3.71
C ILE A 883 -20.16 0.32 3.00
N GLY A 884 -20.03 -1.00 3.22
CA GLY A 884 -20.96 -2.02 2.70
C GLY A 884 -20.65 -2.56 1.29
N LEU A 885 -19.38 -2.53 0.86
CA LEU A 885 -18.95 -3.09 -0.43
C LEU A 885 -18.51 -4.56 -0.32
N ASP A 886 -19.11 -5.42 -1.13
CA ASP A 886 -18.57 -6.75 -1.43
C ASP A 886 -17.33 -6.62 -2.33
N ILE A 887 -16.21 -7.11 -1.83
CA ILE A 887 -14.92 -7.17 -2.51
C ILE A 887 -14.39 -8.60 -2.69
N GLU A 888 -15.12 -9.60 -2.18
CA GLU A 888 -14.73 -11.01 -2.34
C GLU A 888 -15.10 -11.50 -3.75
N ASN A 889 -16.18 -10.96 -4.32
CA ASN A 889 -16.62 -11.19 -5.69
C ASN A 889 -16.08 -10.17 -6.71
N ALA A 890 -14.95 -9.49 -6.41
CA ALA A 890 -14.37 -8.47 -7.28
C ALA A 890 -14.05 -8.99 -8.69
N GLN A 891 -14.55 -8.30 -9.71
CA GLN A 891 -14.42 -8.72 -11.11
C GLN A 891 -12.97 -8.58 -11.59
N VAL A 892 -12.36 -9.71 -11.98
CA VAL A 892 -11.01 -9.72 -12.58
C VAL A 892 -11.07 -9.19 -14.01
N VAL A 893 -10.39 -8.06 -14.28
CA VAL A 893 -10.39 -7.39 -15.58
C VAL A 893 -8.99 -7.28 -16.21
N PRO A 894 -8.87 -7.27 -17.55
CA PRO A 894 -7.60 -7.09 -18.24
C PRO A 894 -7.08 -5.64 -18.13
N ALA A 895 -5.79 -5.43 -18.45
CA ALA A 895 -5.13 -4.13 -18.36
C ALA A 895 -5.87 -3.00 -19.12
N ALA A 896 -6.44 -3.33 -20.28
CA ALA A 896 -7.19 -2.40 -21.14
C ALA A 896 -8.41 -1.75 -20.45
N ASN A 897 -8.94 -2.33 -19.36
CA ASN A 897 -9.98 -1.69 -18.55
C ASN A 897 -9.47 -0.47 -17.77
N PHE A 898 -8.21 -0.48 -17.34
CA PHE A 898 -7.60 0.61 -16.58
C PHE A 898 -7.17 1.77 -17.49
N ASP A 899 -6.82 1.49 -18.74
CA ASP A 899 -6.47 2.50 -19.75
C ASP A 899 -7.58 3.55 -19.93
N ALA A 900 -8.85 3.14 -19.83
CA ALA A 900 -10.02 4.02 -19.90
C ALA A 900 -10.12 5.03 -18.74
N PHE A 901 -9.41 4.79 -17.63
CA PHE A 901 -9.37 5.65 -16.45
C PHE A 901 -7.96 6.24 -16.19
N THR A 902 -7.09 6.27 -17.21
CA THR A 902 -5.72 6.78 -17.10
C THR A 902 -5.70 8.22 -16.57
N GLY A 903 -5.11 8.42 -15.38
CA GLY A 903 -5.07 9.73 -14.70
C GLY A 903 -6.36 10.11 -13.95
N ALA A 904 -7.40 9.27 -13.99
CA ALA A 904 -8.68 9.44 -13.29
C ALA A 904 -8.80 8.52 -12.04
N THR A 905 -7.68 8.04 -11.51
CA THR A 905 -7.60 7.23 -10.29
C THR A 905 -7.47 8.10 -9.05
N ALA A 906 -8.31 7.90 -8.03
CA ALA A 906 -8.16 8.51 -6.71
C ALA A 906 -8.22 7.41 -5.62
N PRO A 907 -7.67 7.62 -4.41
CA PRO A 907 -7.80 6.66 -3.33
C PRO A 907 -9.09 6.87 -2.52
N LEU A 908 -9.64 5.77 -2.01
CA LEU A 908 -10.61 5.75 -0.92
C LEU A 908 -9.91 5.11 0.29
N TYR A 909 -9.15 5.91 1.04
CA TYR A 909 -8.33 5.44 2.16
C TYR A 909 -9.07 5.32 3.48
N THR A 910 -10.28 5.86 3.58
CA THR A 910 -11.12 5.76 4.77
C THR A 910 -12.59 5.56 4.38
N SER A 911 -13.40 5.18 5.36
CA SER A 911 -14.86 5.09 5.23
C SER A 911 -15.58 6.45 5.18
N ALA A 912 -14.85 7.57 5.12
CA ALA A 912 -15.40 8.92 5.09
C ALA A 912 -15.74 9.37 3.65
N VAL A 913 -17.03 9.48 3.35
CA VAL A 913 -17.53 9.72 1.98
C VAL A 913 -18.55 10.85 1.90
N LEU A 914 -18.70 11.45 0.71
CA LEU A 914 -19.81 12.34 0.40
C LEU A 914 -20.81 11.64 -0.54
N LEU A 915 -22.10 11.71 -0.23
CA LEU A 915 -23.18 11.46 -1.18
C LEU A 915 -23.81 12.81 -1.55
N GLY A 916 -23.48 13.33 -2.72
CA GLY A 916 -23.75 14.74 -3.05
C GLY A 916 -22.96 15.66 -2.13
N ASP A 917 -23.65 16.59 -1.46
CA ASP A 917 -23.06 17.52 -0.49
C ASP A 917 -23.13 17.02 0.98
N VAL A 918 -23.62 15.80 1.22
CA VAL A 918 -23.85 15.26 2.58
C VAL A 918 -22.69 14.31 2.99
N PRO A 919 -22.01 14.56 4.13
CA PRO A 919 -20.95 13.70 4.65
C PRO A 919 -21.50 12.50 5.44
N TYR A 920 -20.83 11.36 5.28
CA TYR A 920 -21.10 10.11 5.96
C TYR A 920 -19.81 9.43 6.41
N ILE A 921 -19.91 8.59 7.44
CA ILE A 921 -18.92 7.57 7.80
C ILE A 921 -19.53 6.18 7.60
N GLY A 922 -18.76 5.24 7.05
CA GLY A 922 -19.14 3.82 7.04
C GLY A 922 -18.94 3.14 8.39
N VAL A 923 -19.97 2.46 8.86
CA VAL A 923 -20.04 1.73 10.13
C VAL A 923 -20.76 0.41 9.89
N ASP A 924 -20.08 -0.72 10.13
CA ASP A 924 -20.64 -2.08 10.02
C ASP A 924 -21.46 -2.38 8.74
N GLY A 925 -21.05 -1.80 7.61
CA GLY A 925 -21.70 -1.97 6.30
C GLY A 925 -22.76 -0.92 5.97
N GLN A 926 -22.93 0.12 6.78
CA GLN A 926 -23.89 1.20 6.58
C GLN A 926 -23.25 2.59 6.69
N LEU A 927 -23.68 3.51 5.84
CA LEU A 927 -23.31 4.92 5.90
C LEU A 927 -24.16 5.63 6.96
N VAL A 928 -23.51 6.15 8.00
CA VAL A 928 -24.13 6.96 9.07
C VAL A 928 -23.83 8.45 8.81
N PRO A 929 -24.86 9.33 8.76
CA PRO A 929 -24.68 10.77 8.53
C PRO A 929 -24.20 11.50 9.78
N PHE A 930 -23.62 12.69 9.60
CA PHE A 930 -23.35 13.61 10.72
C PHE A 930 -24.61 14.36 11.16
N ALA A 931 -24.67 14.74 12.45
CA ALA A 931 -25.73 15.54 13.04
C ALA A 931 -25.78 16.97 12.46
N SER A 932 -24.63 17.54 12.11
CA SER A 932 -24.53 18.80 11.38
C SER A 932 -23.25 18.89 10.54
N PRO A 933 -23.17 19.82 9.56
CA PRO A 933 -21.93 20.10 8.85
C PRO A 933 -20.78 20.56 9.74
N ALA A 934 -21.07 21.16 10.90
CA ALA A 934 -20.05 21.60 11.86
C ALA A 934 -19.45 20.41 12.64
N ASP A 935 -20.23 19.36 12.91
CA ASP A 935 -19.70 18.11 13.45
C ASP A 935 -18.77 17.44 12.42
N ALA A 936 -19.17 17.40 11.14
CA ALA A 936 -18.32 16.86 10.06
C ALA A 936 -17.02 17.67 9.86
N GLU A 937 -17.08 19.00 9.97
CA GLU A 937 -15.90 19.88 9.91
C GLU A 937 -14.98 19.67 11.13
N ALA A 938 -15.53 19.50 12.33
CA ALA A 938 -14.77 19.25 13.55
C ALA A 938 -13.97 17.94 13.51
N PHE A 939 -14.40 16.93 12.74
CA PHE A 939 -13.64 15.70 12.52
C PHE A 939 -12.39 15.89 11.64
N GLY A 940 -12.29 16.98 10.87
CA GLY A 940 -11.10 17.31 10.06
C GLY A 940 -10.78 16.33 8.92
N LEU A 941 -11.72 15.46 8.55
CA LEU A 941 -11.52 14.38 7.57
C LEU A 941 -11.65 14.87 6.12
N VAL A 942 -10.88 14.26 5.22
CA VAL A 942 -11.03 14.45 3.77
C VAL A 942 -12.05 13.44 3.23
N PHE A 943 -13.31 13.87 3.12
CA PHE A 943 -14.39 13.05 2.59
C PHE A 943 -14.24 12.79 1.08
N THR A 944 -14.36 11.53 0.65
CA THR A 944 -14.25 11.15 -0.77
C THR A 944 -15.61 11.22 -1.47
N PRO A 945 -15.77 11.99 -2.57
CA PRO A 945 -17.04 12.05 -3.29
C PRO A 945 -17.36 10.75 -4.04
N LEU A 946 -18.52 10.17 -3.75
CA LEU A 946 -19.07 9.05 -4.51
C LEU A 946 -20.07 9.56 -5.56
N ALA A 947 -20.08 8.91 -6.73
CA ALA A 947 -21.07 9.13 -7.76
C ALA A 947 -22.47 8.68 -7.26
N PRO A 948 -23.57 9.34 -7.65
CA PRO A 948 -24.92 8.97 -7.21
C PRO A 948 -25.26 7.49 -7.46
N GLU A 949 -24.76 6.92 -8.55
CA GLU A 949 -24.96 5.53 -8.96
C GLU A 949 -24.23 4.55 -8.02
N VAL A 950 -23.12 4.96 -7.41
CA VAL A 950 -22.44 4.22 -6.33
C VAL A 950 -23.26 4.37 -5.05
N GLY A 951 -23.65 5.60 -4.69
CA GLY A 951 -24.41 5.88 -3.47
C GLY A 951 -25.72 5.09 -3.36
N VAL A 952 -26.42 4.86 -4.48
CA VAL A 952 -27.66 4.04 -4.55
C VAL A 952 -27.40 2.54 -4.34
N LYS A 953 -26.17 2.06 -4.54
CA LYS A 953 -25.75 0.67 -4.23
C LYS A 953 -25.33 0.49 -2.76
N LEU A 954 -25.12 1.56 -1.99
CA LEU A 954 -24.69 1.50 -0.58
C LEU A 954 -25.88 1.61 0.39
N SER A 955 -25.78 0.94 1.54
CA SER A 955 -26.79 1.06 2.59
C SER A 955 -26.56 2.33 3.41
N VAL A 956 -27.58 3.16 3.58
CA VAL A 956 -27.58 4.27 4.54
C VAL A 956 -28.33 3.83 5.79
N ALA A 957 -27.75 4.07 6.98
CA ALA A 957 -28.38 3.71 8.24
C ALA A 957 -29.65 4.55 8.48
N THR A 958 -30.81 3.89 8.60
CA THR A 958 -32.09 4.55 8.89
C THR A 958 -32.39 4.69 10.38
N ASP A 959 -31.78 3.80 11.18
CA ASP A 959 -32.13 3.58 12.58
C ASP A 959 -30.97 3.94 13.55
N ALA A 960 -29.81 4.32 13.00
CA ALA A 960 -28.67 4.82 13.78
C ALA A 960 -28.81 6.33 14.05
N GLU A 961 -28.42 6.79 15.24
CA GLU A 961 -28.40 8.23 15.53
C GLU A 961 -27.22 8.93 14.81
N PRO A 962 -27.43 10.17 14.28
CA PRO A 962 -26.39 10.87 13.53
C PRO A 962 -25.14 11.20 14.36
N ILE A 963 -23.98 11.17 13.71
CA ILE A 963 -22.67 11.40 14.34
C ILE A 963 -22.55 12.86 14.79
N GLY A 964 -22.50 13.09 16.11
CA GLY A 964 -22.20 14.38 16.71
C GLY A 964 -20.75 14.50 17.20
N SER A 965 -20.43 15.61 17.87
CA SER A 965 -19.09 15.92 18.39
C SER A 965 -18.57 15.01 19.52
N VAL A 966 -19.23 13.89 19.85
CA VAL A 966 -18.83 12.98 20.95
C VAL A 966 -18.89 11.54 20.45
N VAL A 967 -17.81 10.80 20.66
CA VAL A 967 -17.55 9.47 20.07
C VAL A 967 -16.92 8.53 21.10
N GLN A 968 -17.08 7.22 20.89
CA GLN A 968 -16.36 6.20 21.66
C GLN A 968 -15.11 5.76 20.90
N GLY A 969 -13.98 5.62 21.60
CA GLY A 969 -12.75 5.06 21.06
C GLY A 969 -12.78 3.52 20.97
N PRO A 970 -11.82 2.91 20.26
CA PRO A 970 -11.62 1.46 20.28
C PRO A 970 -11.34 0.88 21.67
N ASP A 971 -10.82 1.71 22.58
CA ASP A 971 -10.50 1.44 23.98
C ASP A 971 -11.70 1.60 24.94
N ASP A 972 -12.92 1.72 24.40
CA ASP A 972 -14.18 1.99 25.10
C ASP A 972 -14.29 3.37 25.81
N SER A 973 -13.22 4.17 25.83
CA SER A 973 -13.23 5.56 26.36
C SER A 973 -14.05 6.52 25.50
N PHE A 974 -14.56 7.60 26.09
CA PHE A 974 -15.29 8.64 25.36
C PHE A 974 -14.41 9.87 25.05
N TYR A 975 -14.58 10.41 23.84
CA TYR A 975 -13.81 11.52 23.32
C TYR A 975 -14.73 12.60 22.74
N ARG A 976 -14.41 13.87 23.00
CA ARG A 976 -14.99 15.01 22.30
C ARG A 976 -14.13 15.35 21.09
N VAL A 977 -14.75 15.53 19.94
CA VAL A 977 -14.07 15.82 18.68
C VAL A 977 -13.95 17.33 18.47
N ILE A 978 -12.71 17.82 18.29
CA ILE A 978 -12.38 19.25 18.16
C ILE A 978 -11.23 19.41 17.16
N ASP A 979 -11.41 20.18 16.09
CA ASP A 979 -10.38 20.55 15.10
C ASP A 979 -9.49 19.37 14.61
N GLY A 980 -10.11 18.25 14.26
CA GLY A 980 -9.43 17.02 13.81
C GLY A 980 -8.78 16.19 14.93
N LYS A 981 -9.17 16.44 16.20
CA LYS A 981 -8.59 15.78 17.37
C LYS A 981 -9.63 15.19 18.31
N LEU A 982 -9.20 14.12 18.98
CA LEU A 982 -9.91 13.39 20.02
C LEU A 982 -9.43 13.85 21.39
N SER A 983 -10.20 14.72 22.03
CA SER A 983 -10.00 15.12 23.42
C SER A 983 -10.71 14.14 24.34
N LEU A 984 -9.96 13.38 25.15
CA LEU A 984 -10.52 12.45 26.13
C LEU A 984 -11.49 13.20 27.06
N ILE A 985 -12.69 12.66 27.26
CA ILE A 985 -13.65 13.20 28.22
C ILE A 985 -13.29 12.64 29.59
N ASP A 986 -12.75 13.51 30.45
CA ASP A 986 -12.35 13.17 31.82
C ASP A 986 -13.33 13.82 32.81
N PRO A 987 -14.22 13.05 33.46
CA PRO A 987 -15.21 13.59 34.39
C PRO A 987 -14.57 14.19 35.66
N SER A 988 -13.27 13.96 35.93
CA SER A 988 -12.55 14.63 37.01
C SER A 988 -12.17 16.08 36.70
N LEU A 989 -12.26 16.50 35.44
CA LEU A 989 -12.02 17.89 35.01
C LEU A 989 -13.27 18.79 35.06
N ALA A 990 -14.44 18.24 35.40
CA ALA A 990 -15.66 19.02 35.53
C ALA A 990 -15.60 19.97 36.74
N GLU A 991 -15.54 21.28 36.51
CA GLU A 991 -15.60 22.26 37.60
C GLU A 991 -16.96 22.18 38.33
N PRO A 992 -17.00 22.02 39.67
CA PRO A 992 -18.24 21.87 40.41
C PRO A 992 -19.07 23.15 40.35
N THR A 993 -20.17 23.11 39.62
CA THR A 993 -20.93 24.31 39.24
C THR A 993 -21.69 24.90 40.44
N ALA A 994 -21.11 25.94 41.04
CA ALA A 994 -21.68 26.60 42.21
C ALA A 994 -23.06 27.23 41.89
N THR A 995 -24.13 26.56 42.34
CA THR A 995 -25.51 27.02 42.13
C THR A 995 -25.78 28.30 42.95
N PRO A 996 -26.23 29.41 42.34
CA PRO A 996 -26.51 30.64 43.05
C PRO A 996 -27.78 30.54 43.91
N SER A 997 -27.80 31.26 45.04
CA SER A 997 -28.91 31.24 46.00
C SER A 997 -30.12 32.05 45.54
N GLU A 998 -31.32 31.48 45.73
CA GLU A 998 -32.55 32.24 45.95
C GLU A 998 -33.09 32.00 47.38
N THR A 999 -34.14 32.72 47.78
CA THR A 999 -34.38 33.14 49.18
C THR A 999 -35.40 32.28 49.94
N ALA A 1000 -35.16 32.07 51.25
CA ALA A 1000 -36.05 31.38 52.20
C ALA A 1000 -37.33 32.21 52.54
N PRO A 1001 -38.36 31.66 53.24
CA PRO A 1001 -38.25 31.50 54.70
C PRO A 1001 -39.06 30.34 55.36
N ALA A 1002 -38.69 30.04 56.62
CA ALA A 1002 -39.49 29.32 57.66
C ALA A 1002 -39.73 27.79 57.48
N GLU A 1003 -39.93 26.96 58.52
CA GLU A 1003 -40.19 27.22 59.96
C GLU A 1003 -39.65 26.09 60.90
N THR A 1004 -39.46 26.40 62.20
CA THR A 1004 -39.35 25.50 63.40
C THR A 1004 -38.34 24.33 63.53
N THR A 1005 -37.49 24.44 64.56
CA THR A 1005 -36.82 23.39 65.39
C THR A 1005 -37.76 22.85 66.51
N PRO A 1006 -37.39 21.98 67.52
CA PRO A 1006 -36.09 21.33 67.89
C PRO A 1006 -36.15 19.82 68.34
N ALA A 1007 -34.99 19.30 68.83
CA ALA A 1007 -34.83 18.31 69.95
C ALA A 1007 -35.16 16.80 69.72
N GLU A 1008 -34.60 15.80 70.42
CA GLU A 1008 -33.49 15.69 71.42
C GLU A 1008 -32.99 14.21 71.56
N ALA A 1009 -31.74 14.01 72.04
CA ALA A 1009 -31.24 13.05 73.08
C ALA A 1009 -31.63 11.52 73.07
N THR A 1010 -30.93 10.51 73.66
CA THR A 1010 -29.66 10.36 74.43
C THR A 1010 -29.31 8.85 74.67
N GLU A 1011 -28.04 8.52 75.02
CA GLU A 1011 -27.60 7.35 75.87
C GLU A 1011 -27.86 5.90 75.34
N THR A 1012 -27.29 4.75 75.81
CA THR A 1012 -26.11 4.27 76.61
C THR A 1012 -25.97 2.73 76.38
N ALA A 1013 -24.96 1.93 76.80
CA ALA A 1013 -23.49 2.02 77.01
C ALA A 1013 -22.95 0.61 77.49
N THR A 1014 -21.63 0.45 77.75
CA THR A 1014 -20.96 -0.66 78.52
C THR A 1014 -20.93 -2.09 77.90
N THR A 1015 -19.98 -3.04 78.11
CA THR A 1015 -18.65 -3.10 78.79
C THR A 1015 -17.84 -4.40 78.48
N ASP A 1016 -16.52 -4.27 78.24
CA ASP A 1016 -15.39 -5.06 78.85
C ASP A 1016 -15.17 -6.59 78.50
N PRO A 1017 -14.09 -7.31 78.97
CA PRO A 1017 -13.01 -7.75 78.04
C PRO A 1017 -12.41 -9.18 78.27
N ASP A 1018 -11.26 -9.53 77.64
CA ASP A 1018 -9.95 -9.84 78.30
C ASP A 1018 -8.96 -10.80 77.53
N ALA A 1019 -7.67 -10.74 77.88
CA ALA A 1019 -6.56 -11.73 77.79
C ALA A 1019 -5.63 -11.88 76.55
N THR A 1020 -4.35 -12.24 76.83
CA THR A 1020 -3.11 -12.28 75.99
C THR A 1020 -2.25 -13.55 76.34
N PRO A 1021 -0.93 -13.74 76.02
CA PRO A 1021 0.07 -13.12 75.09
C PRO A 1021 0.63 -14.17 74.05
N THR A 1022 1.90 -14.36 73.57
CA THR A 1022 3.30 -13.91 73.88
C THR A 1022 4.33 -14.30 72.78
N GLU A 1023 5.44 -13.52 72.62
CA GLU A 1023 6.85 -13.94 72.31
C GLU A 1023 7.28 -14.60 70.94
N THR A 1024 8.54 -14.56 70.41
CA THR A 1024 9.87 -13.97 70.81
C THR A 1024 10.82 -13.68 69.58
N ALA A 1025 11.75 -12.70 69.69
CA ALA A 1025 13.18 -12.67 69.18
C ALA A 1025 13.58 -12.73 67.67
N THR A 1026 14.74 -12.24 67.14
CA THR A 1026 15.81 -11.27 67.57
C THR A 1026 16.90 -11.00 66.47
N ALA A 1027 17.53 -9.80 66.49
CA ALA A 1027 18.89 -9.39 65.98
C ALA A 1027 19.16 -8.84 64.53
N ALA A 1028 20.23 -8.03 64.46
CA ALA A 1028 20.86 -7.28 63.32
C ALA A 1028 22.42 -7.30 63.55
N PRO A 1029 23.33 -6.34 63.16
CA PRO A 1029 23.30 -5.13 62.28
C PRO A 1029 24.58 -4.95 61.36
N THR A 1030 24.83 -3.76 60.77
CA THR A 1030 26.03 -2.86 61.04
C THR A 1030 26.40 -1.86 59.89
N GLU A 1031 26.44 -0.56 60.24
CA GLU A 1031 27.14 0.69 59.75
C GLU A 1031 27.87 0.86 58.39
N SER A 1032 27.82 2.13 57.87
CA SER A 1032 28.97 3.04 57.57
C SER A 1032 28.80 3.86 56.25
N ALA A 1033 29.24 5.13 56.04
CA ALA A 1033 29.44 6.33 56.88
C ALA A 1033 29.65 7.58 55.96
N ALA A 1034 29.45 8.81 56.48
CA ALA A 1034 29.67 10.11 55.79
C ALA A 1034 30.99 10.77 56.30
N PRO A 1035 31.21 12.11 56.40
CA PRO A 1035 30.63 13.34 55.79
C PRO A 1035 31.73 14.13 55.01
N THR A 1036 31.76 15.43 54.65
CA THR A 1036 30.95 16.70 54.70
C THR A 1036 31.47 17.56 53.50
N GLU A 1037 31.18 18.84 53.19
CA GLU A 1037 30.48 20.05 53.70
C GLU A 1037 30.17 20.90 52.42
N SER A 1038 29.42 22.01 52.33
CA SER A 1038 28.66 22.95 53.20
C SER A 1038 27.61 23.65 52.27
N ALA A 1039 26.86 24.73 52.50
CA ALA A 1039 26.70 25.74 53.57
C ALA A 1039 25.25 26.34 53.50
N SER A 1040 24.98 27.46 54.19
CA SER A 1040 23.72 28.24 54.17
C SER A 1040 24.04 29.71 54.59
N PRO A 1041 23.12 30.63 55.01
CA PRO A 1041 21.66 30.60 55.26
C PRO A 1041 20.90 31.62 54.37
N THR A 1042 19.60 32.01 54.49
CA THR A 1042 18.39 31.74 55.33
C THR A 1042 17.15 32.14 54.45
N GLU A 1043 15.86 32.28 54.82
CA GLU A 1043 15.09 32.30 56.09
C GLU A 1043 13.74 31.54 55.99
N THR A 1044 13.31 31.01 57.14
CA THR A 1044 11.99 31.12 57.81
C THR A 1044 10.84 31.89 57.10
N ALA A 1045 9.55 31.55 57.24
CA ALA A 1045 8.80 30.50 57.98
C ALA A 1045 7.35 30.43 57.40
N SER A 1046 6.36 29.56 57.72
CA SER A 1046 6.18 28.32 58.52
C SER A 1046 4.77 27.73 58.12
N GLU A 1047 4.15 26.65 58.62
CA GLU A 1047 4.40 25.65 59.70
C GLU A 1047 3.73 24.29 59.31
N ALA A 1048 3.17 23.52 60.27
CA ALA A 1048 2.40 22.27 60.11
C ALA A 1048 1.37 22.16 61.30
N PRO A 1049 0.67 21.02 61.68
CA PRO A 1049 0.80 19.62 61.26
C PRO A 1049 -0.51 18.74 61.14
N ALA A 1050 -0.33 17.47 60.76
CA ALA A 1050 -1.07 16.25 61.20
C ALA A 1050 -2.58 16.05 60.84
N ALA A 1051 -3.12 14.81 60.68
CA ALA A 1051 -2.53 13.48 60.42
C ALA A 1051 -3.60 12.42 60.04
N GLU A 1052 -3.13 11.26 59.54
CA GLU A 1052 -3.75 9.91 59.55
C GLU A 1052 -4.92 9.52 58.59
N SER A 1053 -4.98 8.19 58.36
CA SER A 1053 -5.85 7.38 57.48
C SER A 1053 -6.87 6.58 58.37
N PRO A 1054 -7.74 5.64 57.93
CA PRO A 1054 -7.78 4.84 56.67
C PRO A 1054 -9.19 4.56 56.05
N ALA A 1055 -9.25 3.65 55.08
CA ALA A 1055 -10.47 2.92 54.64
C ALA A 1055 -10.66 1.62 55.48
N PRO A 1056 -11.79 0.85 55.45
CA PRO A 1056 -12.19 0.05 54.25
C PRO A 1056 -13.69 -0.35 54.05
N THR A 1057 -14.00 -0.83 52.83
CA THR A 1057 -14.95 -1.92 52.41
C THR A 1057 -16.44 -2.04 52.87
N VAL A 1058 -17.34 -2.06 51.87
CA VAL A 1058 -18.38 -3.10 51.52
C VAL A 1058 -19.45 -3.48 52.58
N ASP A 1059 -20.78 -3.38 52.32
CA ASP A 1059 -21.56 -4.37 51.52
C ASP A 1059 -23.02 -3.95 51.11
N GLU A 1060 -23.61 -4.73 50.18
CA GLU A 1060 -25.03 -4.90 49.70
C GLU A 1060 -26.07 -3.74 49.57
N ALA A 1061 -27.04 -3.91 48.64
CA ALA A 1061 -28.11 -2.97 48.26
C ALA A 1061 -29.54 -3.50 48.55
N PRO A 1062 -30.60 -2.66 48.45
CA PRO A 1062 -31.69 -3.03 47.53
C PRO A 1062 -32.49 -1.87 46.84
N THR A 1063 -32.70 -2.04 45.53
CA THR A 1063 -33.90 -1.69 44.70
C THR A 1063 -34.67 -0.35 44.83
N THR A 1064 -34.48 0.50 43.80
CA THR A 1064 -35.50 1.18 42.93
C THR A 1064 -36.58 2.12 43.49
N GLU A 1065 -36.44 3.42 43.21
CA GLU A 1065 -37.39 4.38 42.58
C GLU A 1065 -36.73 5.80 42.61
N GLY A 1066 -36.86 6.72 41.65
CA GLY A 1066 -37.57 6.71 40.35
C GLY A 1066 -37.76 8.14 39.79
N THR A 1067 -36.70 8.76 39.25
CA THR A 1067 -36.67 10.15 38.74
C THR A 1067 -35.86 10.18 37.42
N PRO A 1068 -36.23 10.94 36.37
CA PRO A 1068 -35.65 10.75 35.04
C PRO A 1068 -34.17 11.18 34.96
N GLU A 1069 -33.32 10.19 34.75
CA GLU A 1069 -31.93 10.36 34.34
C GLU A 1069 -31.88 10.84 32.87
N ALA A 1070 -30.88 11.66 32.53
CA ALA A 1070 -30.74 12.15 31.16
C ALA A 1070 -30.33 11.01 30.23
N THR A 1071 -30.81 11.02 28.98
CA THR A 1071 -30.36 10.06 27.96
C THR A 1071 -28.85 10.17 27.79
N PRO A 1072 -28.07 9.08 27.93
CA PRO A 1072 -26.63 9.13 27.68
C PRO A 1072 -26.38 9.51 26.20
N PRO A 1073 -25.29 10.25 25.90
CA PRO A 1073 -24.99 10.64 24.53
C PRO A 1073 -24.74 9.40 23.66
N THR A 1074 -25.52 9.27 22.58
CA THR A 1074 -25.35 8.22 21.58
C THR A 1074 -23.99 8.37 20.90
N THR A 1075 -23.10 7.47 21.29
CA THR A 1075 -21.67 7.62 21.09
C THR A 1075 -21.23 6.70 19.97
N PHE A 1076 -21.19 7.26 18.76
CA PHE A 1076 -20.63 6.59 17.59
C PHE A 1076 -19.24 6.05 17.93
N ARG A 1077 -19.03 4.74 17.80
CA ARG A 1077 -17.73 4.11 18.02
C ARG A 1077 -16.85 4.29 16.78
N LEU A 1078 -15.74 4.99 16.95
CA LEU A 1078 -14.74 5.12 15.89
C LEU A 1078 -14.15 3.75 15.52
N SER A 1079 -14.03 3.50 14.22
CA SER A 1079 -13.17 2.41 13.74
C SER A 1079 -11.72 2.71 14.13
N VAL A 1080 -10.93 1.64 14.35
CA VAL A 1080 -9.50 1.76 14.75
C VAL A 1080 -8.71 2.63 13.78
N GLU A 1081 -9.06 2.56 12.50
CA GLU A 1081 -8.51 3.35 11.41
C GLU A 1081 -8.79 4.86 11.59
N LEU A 1082 -10.05 5.26 11.75
CA LEU A 1082 -10.43 6.67 11.98
C LEU A 1082 -9.83 7.21 13.28
N PHE A 1083 -9.82 6.39 14.33
CA PHE A 1083 -9.18 6.73 15.60
C PHE A 1083 -7.65 6.94 15.46
N SER A 1084 -6.99 6.19 14.56
CA SER A 1084 -5.53 6.26 14.36
C SER A 1084 -5.07 7.41 13.46
N ILE A 1085 -5.96 8.02 12.67
CA ILE A 1085 -5.64 9.18 11.82
C ILE A 1085 -6.00 10.52 12.46
N MET A 1086 -6.92 10.54 13.43
CA MET A 1086 -7.24 11.73 14.21
C MET A 1086 -6.17 11.99 15.28
N GLY A 1087 -5.84 13.26 15.53
CA GLY A 1087 -4.85 13.60 16.56
C GLY A 1087 -5.40 13.41 17.97
N LEU A 1088 -4.57 13.16 18.97
CA LEU A 1088 -5.02 13.26 20.38
C LEU A 1088 -5.01 14.74 20.83
N GLY A 1089 -6.09 15.14 21.48
CA GLY A 1089 -6.28 16.46 22.09
C GLY A 1089 -5.90 16.47 23.57
N ALA A 1090 -5.87 17.66 24.18
CA ALA A 1090 -5.86 17.76 25.64
C ALA A 1090 -7.22 17.27 26.19
N PRO A 1091 -7.28 16.54 27.31
CA PRO A 1091 -8.55 16.10 27.89
C PRO A 1091 -9.47 17.28 28.24
N VAL A 1092 -10.78 17.03 28.21
CA VAL A 1092 -11.82 18.02 28.46
C VAL A 1092 -12.84 17.50 29.48
N ALA A 1093 -13.51 18.42 30.16
CA ALA A 1093 -14.75 18.10 30.86
C ALA A 1093 -15.88 17.81 29.86
N GLU A 1094 -16.91 17.09 30.32
CA GLU A 1094 -18.12 16.79 29.53
C GLU A 1094 -19.05 18.01 29.39
#